data_AF-A0A1H7MPT2-F1
#
_entry.id   AF-A0A1H7MPT2-F1
#
_cell.length_a   1.000
_cell.length_b   1.000
_cell.length_c   1.000
_cell.angle_alpha   90.00
_cell.angle_beta   90.00
_cell.angle_gamma   90.00
#
_symmetry.space_group_name_H-M   'P 1'
#
loop_
_entity.id
_entity.type
_entity.pdbx_description
1 polymer ?
#
loop_
_entity_poly.entity_id
_entity_poly.type
_entity_poly.pdbx_seq_one_letter_code
_entity_poly.pdbx_strand_id
1 'polypeptide(L)'
;MNTHNPADDIHPLAEQFDAALTRFELARQQEPKPPRAEVLEAARMLMATPGGLDALYGRVAAIEAAGVFVHSDWGQPAILQPALAVRTLRQGDPGYTVIEALSEIRLLAVVMGDYFHPGISAEQALNFLTQVMALNLDLLSGQMTEADRERPKELGVIVHSLYEYQLDRLGYESILESLVGEVQRLLAQRPVQTDSIKEMISQIALCLFDPEIDTDGMHSAARLVSALFGPTKGCREDPGLAVYARRLGTMDDATLAEEAADFARAMHETGLVSPYHPLFLRHLRHQRDDLIPAALGLSMTGIDVLQCYSQLVHALIDEAVFPETSQAVYGLAMLLERGALFSHPVASGLWRQITLKLSVETSDKLATVFGEAQPPRVFLLAGVLSLLGQPLGVGQGNNPTCQSVIGISMWADNDADYLLQLVAWAARDDEILQRFEGERVSSRGLEAGLAKEPPLDVDPVSLLLVPHLDRIYIEMGRLCGERDDDLHRWINPEFYGWWVGYGFRVVVDVQTGQIEDYAAFLRDFYACYHPYYNGNLPVIHPQPAGIAVTDSAARLVGRHAITILRVALDSDGEMRVYFYNPNNDSGQDWGQGIHCATQGNGERYGEASLPFAEFASRAYVFHFDPLELGDTEAVPEGEVARVIELGLTSWAADL
;
A
#
# COMPACT_ATOMS: atom_id res chain seq x y z
N MET A 1 -44.34 35.36 -9.77
CA MET A 1 -43.20 34.59 -9.23
C MET A 1 -42.05 34.85 -10.17
N ASN A 2 -41.11 35.70 -9.74
CA ASN A 2 -39.89 35.96 -10.53
C ASN A 2 -39.08 34.67 -10.55
N THR A 3 -38.87 34.13 -11.73
CA THR A 3 -37.89 33.08 -12.00
C THR A 3 -36.51 33.74 -11.92
N HIS A 4 -35.88 33.63 -10.75
CA HIS A 4 -34.48 34.02 -10.56
C HIS A 4 -33.63 33.12 -11.46
N ASN A 5 -32.96 33.71 -12.45
CA ASN A 5 -32.15 32.96 -13.41
C ASN A 5 -30.78 32.71 -12.77
N PRO A 6 -30.29 31.47 -12.62
CA PRO A 6 -28.99 31.19 -11.98
C PRO A 6 -27.80 31.93 -12.62
N ALA A 7 -27.92 32.34 -13.89
CA ALA A 7 -26.94 33.18 -14.58
C ALA A 7 -26.76 34.59 -13.97
N ASP A 8 -27.76 35.12 -13.26
CA ASP A 8 -27.72 36.47 -12.68
C ASP A 8 -26.84 36.54 -11.40
N ASP A 9 -26.63 35.42 -10.70
CA ASP A 9 -25.85 35.35 -9.45
C ASP A 9 -24.35 35.08 -9.69
N ILE A 10 -23.97 34.49 -10.83
CA ILE A 10 -22.57 34.13 -11.15
C ILE A 10 -21.74 35.36 -11.48
N HIS A 11 -22.29 36.30 -12.26
CA HIS A 11 -21.57 37.48 -12.72
C HIS A 11 -20.97 38.33 -11.56
N PRO A 12 -21.72 38.70 -10.50
CA PRO A 12 -21.15 39.46 -9.39
C PRO A 12 -20.10 38.66 -8.58
N LEU A 13 -20.28 37.35 -8.42
CA LEU A 13 -19.29 36.49 -7.74
C LEU A 13 -17.99 36.35 -8.56
N ALA A 14 -18.12 36.27 -9.88
CA ALA A 14 -16.98 36.21 -10.79
C ALA A 14 -16.18 37.52 -10.76
N GLU A 15 -16.85 38.68 -10.77
CA GLU A 15 -16.19 39.98 -10.56
C GLU A 15 -15.50 40.09 -9.20
N GLN A 16 -16.13 39.55 -8.15
CA GLN A 16 -15.54 39.52 -6.81
C GLN A 16 -14.26 38.67 -6.78
N PHE A 17 -14.29 37.50 -7.43
CA PHE A 17 -13.11 36.64 -7.59
C PHE A 17 -12.00 37.34 -8.37
N ASP A 18 -12.32 37.95 -9.51
CA ASP A 18 -11.34 38.69 -10.33
C ASP A 18 -10.69 39.83 -9.53
N ALA A 19 -11.48 40.54 -8.72
CA ALA A 19 -10.97 41.59 -7.85
C ALA A 19 -10.07 41.03 -6.73
N ALA A 20 -10.43 39.89 -6.14
CA ALA A 20 -9.60 39.22 -5.13
C ALA A 20 -8.27 38.72 -5.74
N LEU A 21 -8.32 38.14 -6.94
CA LEU A 21 -7.16 37.67 -7.67
C LEU A 21 -6.20 38.82 -8.00
N THR A 22 -6.73 39.96 -8.46
CA THR A 22 -5.95 41.18 -8.73
C THR A 22 -5.28 41.71 -7.46
N ARG A 23 -5.99 41.71 -6.32
CA ARG A 23 -5.41 42.11 -5.03
C ARG A 23 -4.28 41.18 -4.59
N PHE A 24 -4.46 39.87 -4.75
CA PHE A 24 -3.44 38.88 -4.45
C PHE A 24 -2.19 39.04 -5.32
N GLU A 25 -2.37 39.25 -6.62
CA GLU A 25 -1.27 39.51 -7.56
C GLU A 25 -0.48 40.77 -7.16
N LEU A 26 -1.17 41.86 -6.81
CA LEU A 26 -0.53 43.09 -6.34
C LEU A 26 0.22 42.88 -5.01
N ALA A 27 -0.37 42.13 -4.08
CA ALA A 27 0.27 41.81 -2.81
C ALA A 27 1.55 40.99 -3.00
N ARG A 28 1.57 40.05 -3.96
CA ARG A 28 2.74 39.24 -4.30
C ARG A 28 3.94 40.06 -4.79
N GLN A 29 3.69 41.24 -5.38
CA GLN A 29 4.77 42.14 -5.79
C GLN A 29 5.48 42.78 -4.58
N GLN A 30 4.84 42.78 -3.41
CA GLN A 30 5.36 43.39 -2.18
C GLN A 30 5.88 42.35 -1.18
N GLU A 31 5.25 41.18 -1.12
CA GLU A 31 5.60 40.09 -0.23
C GLU A 31 5.70 38.77 -1.02
N PRO A 32 6.75 37.94 -0.85
CA PRO A 32 6.87 36.68 -1.58
C PRO A 32 5.75 35.66 -1.28
N LYS A 33 5.18 35.67 -0.07
CA LYS A 33 4.17 34.71 0.40
C LYS A 33 2.91 35.41 0.94
N PRO A 34 2.15 36.13 0.10
CA PRO A 34 0.97 36.83 0.57
C PRO A 34 -0.14 35.84 0.99
N PRO A 35 -1.03 36.20 1.95
CA PRO A 35 -2.14 35.35 2.35
C PRO A 35 -3.09 35.03 1.20
N ARG A 36 -3.44 33.74 1.02
CA ARG A 36 -4.34 33.26 -0.05
C ARG A 36 -5.82 33.22 0.34
N ALA A 37 -6.14 33.48 1.61
CA ALA A 37 -7.46 33.24 2.18
C ALA A 37 -8.59 33.95 1.42
N GLU A 38 -8.36 35.18 0.95
CA GLU A 38 -9.36 35.96 0.23
C GLU A 38 -9.69 35.37 -1.15
N VAL A 39 -8.67 34.96 -1.91
CA VAL A 39 -8.85 34.34 -3.24
C VAL A 39 -9.52 32.97 -3.11
N LEU A 40 -9.10 32.17 -2.12
CA LEU A 40 -9.68 30.85 -1.89
C LEU A 40 -11.14 30.94 -1.42
N GLU A 41 -11.49 31.90 -0.55
CA GLU A 41 -12.89 32.09 -0.16
C GLU A 41 -13.75 32.56 -1.35
N ALA A 42 -13.23 33.45 -2.21
CA ALA A 42 -13.93 33.86 -3.43
C ALA A 42 -14.11 32.70 -4.43
N ALA A 43 -13.09 31.85 -4.61
CA ALA A 43 -13.21 30.64 -5.41
C ALA A 43 -14.25 29.68 -4.85
N ARG A 44 -14.27 29.47 -3.53
CA ARG A 44 -15.25 28.60 -2.86
C ARG A 44 -16.69 29.04 -3.13
N MET A 45 -16.96 30.35 -3.05
CA MET A 45 -18.30 30.89 -3.33
C MET A 45 -18.72 30.66 -4.79
N LEU A 46 -17.77 30.78 -5.73
CA LEU A 46 -18.02 30.41 -7.13
C LEU A 46 -18.30 28.90 -7.26
N MET A 47 -17.46 28.03 -6.68
CA MET A 47 -17.64 26.57 -6.76
C MET A 47 -19.00 26.09 -6.22
N ALA A 48 -19.55 26.78 -5.21
CA ALA A 48 -20.86 26.45 -4.63
C ALA A 48 -22.05 26.89 -5.52
N THR A 49 -21.81 27.68 -6.57
CA THR A 49 -22.86 28.22 -7.44
C THR A 49 -22.92 27.43 -8.76
N PRO A 50 -24.12 27.06 -9.27
CA PRO A 50 -24.25 26.43 -10.58
C PRO A 50 -23.51 27.22 -11.68
N GLY A 51 -22.71 26.55 -12.50
CA GLY A 51 -21.88 27.19 -13.54
C GLY A 51 -20.60 27.88 -13.04
N GLY A 52 -20.33 27.87 -11.74
CA GLY A 52 -19.12 28.47 -11.16
C GLY A 52 -17.83 27.72 -11.49
N LEU A 53 -17.88 26.39 -11.67
CA LEU A 53 -16.73 25.61 -12.12
C LEU A 53 -16.29 26.01 -13.53
N ASP A 54 -17.22 26.23 -14.47
CA ASP A 54 -16.91 26.80 -15.79
C ASP A 54 -16.32 28.21 -15.71
N ALA A 55 -16.85 29.04 -14.81
CA ALA A 55 -16.32 30.38 -14.59
C ALA A 55 -14.86 30.35 -14.08
N LEU A 56 -14.51 29.39 -13.22
CA LEU A 56 -13.14 29.17 -12.73
C LEU A 56 -12.25 28.53 -13.80
N TYR A 57 -12.77 27.56 -14.57
CA TYR A 57 -12.07 26.94 -15.70
C TYR A 57 -11.63 27.98 -16.73
N GLY A 58 -12.52 28.91 -17.10
CA GLY A 58 -12.19 30.03 -17.98
C GLY A 58 -11.14 31.00 -17.44
N ARG A 59 -10.76 30.89 -16.15
CA ARG A 59 -9.79 31.74 -15.46
C ARG A 59 -8.49 31.03 -15.10
N VAL A 60 -8.30 29.76 -15.50
CA VAL A 60 -7.09 28.97 -15.18
C VAL A 60 -5.80 29.75 -15.48
N ALA A 61 -5.69 30.35 -16.67
CA ALA A 61 -4.52 31.13 -17.06
C ALA A 61 -4.26 32.34 -16.14
N ALA A 62 -5.31 33.03 -15.68
CA ALA A 62 -5.18 34.18 -14.77
C ALA A 62 -4.78 33.72 -13.36
N ILE A 63 -5.36 32.61 -12.88
CA ILE A 63 -5.04 32.01 -11.58
C ILE A 63 -3.56 31.58 -11.52
N GLU A 64 -3.08 30.94 -12.58
CA GLU A 64 -1.68 30.56 -12.73
C GLU A 64 -0.74 31.78 -12.78
N ALA A 65 -1.04 32.77 -13.62
CA ALA A 65 -0.22 33.98 -13.74
C ALA A 65 -0.12 34.77 -12.41
N ALA A 66 -1.22 34.86 -11.68
CA ALA A 66 -1.26 35.46 -10.34
C ALA A 66 -0.44 34.66 -9.31
N GLY A 67 -0.11 33.40 -9.61
CA GLY A 67 0.72 32.50 -8.79
C GLY A 67 0.02 32.02 -7.54
N VAL A 68 -1.27 31.71 -7.62
CA VAL A 68 -2.06 31.17 -6.50
C VAL A 68 -1.43 29.89 -5.95
N PHE A 69 -0.78 29.09 -6.79
CA PHE A 69 -0.15 27.81 -6.41
C PHE A 69 1.32 27.94 -5.97
N VAL A 70 1.97 29.09 -6.15
CA VAL A 70 3.41 29.27 -5.93
C VAL A 70 3.76 29.24 -4.44
N HIS A 71 4.84 28.54 -4.06
CA HIS A 71 5.24 28.25 -2.66
C HIS A 71 4.34 27.23 -1.95
N SER A 72 3.78 26.28 -2.70
CA SER A 72 3.13 25.06 -2.20
C SER A 72 3.29 23.93 -3.19
N ASP A 73 2.96 22.70 -2.81
CA ASP A 73 3.08 21.51 -3.66
C ASP A 73 2.25 21.63 -4.94
N TRP A 74 1.07 22.27 -4.89
CA TRP A 74 0.26 22.57 -6.08
C TRP A 74 0.98 23.43 -7.14
N GLY A 75 2.04 24.15 -6.77
CA GLY A 75 2.88 24.92 -7.70
C GLY A 75 3.76 24.03 -8.57
N GLN A 76 3.84 22.74 -8.28
CA GLN A 76 4.55 21.74 -9.06
C GLN A 76 3.60 20.57 -9.37
N PRO A 77 2.71 20.72 -10.38
CA PRO A 77 1.69 19.70 -10.64
C PRO A 77 2.23 18.29 -10.89
N ALA A 78 3.45 18.14 -11.43
CA ALA A 78 4.06 16.84 -11.71
C ALA A 78 4.44 16.00 -10.47
N ILE A 79 4.48 16.59 -9.27
CA ILE A 79 4.79 15.86 -8.02
C ILE A 79 3.55 15.47 -7.21
N LEU A 80 2.37 15.93 -7.62
CA LEU A 80 1.14 15.70 -6.87
C LEU A 80 0.82 14.20 -6.81
N GLN A 81 0.35 13.74 -5.65
CA GLN A 81 0.04 12.32 -5.40
C GLN A 81 -1.48 12.12 -5.30
N PRO A 82 -2.09 11.25 -6.12
CA PRO A 82 -3.54 11.04 -6.12
C PRO A 82 -4.12 10.66 -4.76
N ALA A 83 -3.45 9.77 -4.01
CA ALA A 83 -3.89 9.36 -2.67
C ALA A 83 -3.95 10.55 -1.67
N LEU A 84 -3.07 11.54 -1.81
CA LEU A 84 -3.09 12.75 -1.00
C LEU A 84 -4.17 13.72 -1.46
N ALA A 85 -4.36 13.88 -2.77
CA ALA A 85 -5.40 14.74 -3.33
C ALA A 85 -6.81 14.29 -2.89
N VAL A 86 -7.08 12.98 -2.90
CA VAL A 86 -8.32 12.39 -2.38
C VAL A 86 -8.58 12.81 -0.94
N ARG A 87 -7.57 12.67 -0.07
CA ARG A 87 -7.67 13.07 1.34
C ARG A 87 -7.87 14.57 1.48
N THR A 88 -7.15 15.38 0.72
CA THR A 88 -7.29 16.83 0.71
C THR A 88 -8.69 17.27 0.29
N LEU A 89 -9.26 16.63 -0.74
CA LEU A 89 -10.62 16.92 -1.19
C LEU A 89 -11.65 16.48 -0.16
N ARG A 90 -11.57 15.26 0.37
CA ARG A 90 -12.61 14.71 1.28
C ARG A 90 -12.51 15.17 2.73
N GLN A 91 -11.30 15.36 3.24
CA GLN A 91 -11.04 15.57 4.68
C GLN A 91 -10.35 16.91 4.97
N GLY A 92 -9.85 17.60 3.95
CA GLY A 92 -9.14 18.86 4.12
C GLY A 92 -10.01 19.97 4.70
N ASP A 93 -9.35 20.91 5.39
CA ASP A 93 -9.94 22.18 5.77
C ASP A 93 -10.31 23.01 4.52
N PRO A 94 -11.24 23.99 4.63
CA PRO A 94 -11.75 24.72 3.47
C PRO A 94 -10.67 25.29 2.53
N GLY A 95 -9.55 25.80 3.05
CA GLY A 95 -8.48 26.34 2.23
C GLY A 95 -7.79 25.28 1.37
N TYR A 96 -7.54 24.10 1.95
CA TYR A 96 -6.87 22.99 1.27
C TYR A 96 -7.78 22.32 0.25
N THR A 97 -9.05 22.07 0.58
CA THR A 97 -10.01 21.51 -0.38
C THR A 97 -10.20 22.44 -1.59
N VAL A 98 -10.28 23.76 -1.39
CA VAL A 98 -10.50 24.71 -2.50
C VAL A 98 -9.26 24.84 -3.39
N ILE A 99 -8.04 24.88 -2.83
CA ILE A 99 -6.84 24.95 -3.66
C ILE A 99 -6.60 23.65 -4.43
N GLU A 100 -6.93 22.50 -3.86
CA GLU A 100 -6.92 21.21 -4.57
C GLU A 100 -7.93 21.21 -5.71
N ALA A 101 -9.17 21.63 -5.46
CA ALA A 101 -10.19 21.77 -6.51
C ALA A 101 -9.75 22.72 -7.64
N LEU A 102 -9.12 23.86 -7.32
CA LEU A 102 -8.54 24.75 -8.33
C LEU A 102 -7.39 24.10 -9.10
N SER A 103 -6.54 23.33 -8.43
CA SER A 103 -5.45 22.57 -9.04
C SER A 103 -6.00 21.56 -10.05
N GLU A 104 -7.05 20.84 -9.70
CA GLU A 104 -7.65 19.86 -10.60
C GLU A 104 -8.40 20.51 -11.77
N ILE A 105 -9.09 21.64 -11.56
CA ILE A 105 -9.67 22.43 -12.67
C ILE A 105 -8.57 22.87 -13.64
N ARG A 106 -7.40 23.30 -13.12
CA ARG A 106 -6.23 23.62 -13.95
C ARG A 106 -5.74 22.39 -14.72
N LEU A 107 -5.58 21.25 -14.05
CA LEU A 107 -5.12 20.02 -14.71
C LEU A 107 -6.10 19.58 -15.80
N LEU A 108 -7.41 19.75 -15.58
CA LEU A 108 -8.43 19.45 -16.57
C LEU A 108 -8.24 20.34 -17.80
N ALA A 109 -7.95 21.63 -17.63
CA ALA A 109 -7.66 22.53 -18.73
C ALA A 109 -6.39 22.12 -19.52
N VAL A 110 -5.40 21.52 -18.85
CA VAL A 110 -4.22 20.96 -19.52
C VAL A 110 -4.59 19.71 -20.34
N VAL A 111 -5.41 18.82 -19.79
CA VAL A 111 -5.89 17.61 -20.50
C VAL A 111 -6.68 17.97 -21.75
N MET A 112 -7.59 18.94 -21.64
CA MET A 112 -8.42 19.38 -22.77
C MET A 112 -7.63 20.17 -23.83
N GLY A 113 -6.37 20.54 -23.55
CA GLY A 113 -5.54 21.35 -24.43
C GLY A 113 -5.89 22.85 -24.43
N ASP A 114 -6.76 23.29 -23.53
CA ASP A 114 -7.17 24.70 -23.38
C ASP A 114 -6.12 25.54 -22.64
N TYR A 115 -5.20 24.89 -21.91
CA TYR A 115 -4.09 25.53 -21.23
C TYR A 115 -2.79 24.73 -21.35
N PHE A 116 -1.70 25.39 -21.74
CA PHE A 116 -0.37 24.79 -21.73
C PHE A 116 0.33 25.10 -20.41
N HIS A 117 0.67 24.07 -19.64
CA HIS A 117 1.47 24.21 -18.42
C HIS A 117 2.91 23.68 -18.66
N PRO A 118 3.96 24.46 -18.35
CA PRO A 118 5.35 24.05 -18.65
C PRO A 118 5.84 22.88 -17.78
N GLY A 119 5.21 22.67 -16.62
CA GLY A 119 5.64 21.67 -15.64
C GLY A 119 4.85 20.36 -15.62
N ILE A 120 3.87 20.15 -16.51
CA ILE A 120 3.15 18.86 -16.60
C ILE A 120 2.57 18.67 -18.02
N SER A 121 2.64 17.44 -18.55
CA SER A 121 2.03 17.09 -19.84
C SER A 121 0.53 16.79 -19.72
N ALA A 122 -0.20 16.86 -20.84
CA ALA A 122 -1.62 16.46 -20.90
C ALA A 122 -1.83 15.00 -20.48
N GLU A 123 -0.92 14.10 -20.85
CA GLU A 123 -0.97 12.68 -20.47
C GLU A 123 -0.79 12.49 -18.96
N GLN A 124 0.20 13.14 -18.34
CA GLN A 124 0.41 13.08 -16.89
C GLN A 124 -0.77 13.69 -16.12
N ALA A 125 -1.30 14.81 -16.59
CA ALA A 125 -2.48 15.44 -15.99
C ALA A 125 -3.72 14.54 -16.09
N LEU A 126 -3.91 13.86 -17.22
CA LEU A 126 -4.98 12.90 -17.43
C LEU A 126 -4.83 11.74 -16.45
N ASN A 127 -3.65 11.12 -16.38
CA ASN A 127 -3.40 10.01 -15.46
C ASN A 127 -3.66 10.41 -14.00
N PHE A 128 -3.20 11.58 -13.57
CA PHE A 128 -3.44 12.09 -12.22
C PHE A 128 -4.93 12.26 -11.93
N LEU A 129 -5.67 13.01 -12.75
CA LEU A 129 -7.10 13.26 -12.55
C LEU A 129 -7.89 11.95 -12.54
N THR A 130 -7.56 11.06 -13.49
CA THR A 130 -8.23 9.78 -13.63
C THR A 130 -8.03 8.91 -12.37
N GLN A 131 -6.84 8.90 -11.77
CA GLN A 131 -6.58 8.20 -10.51
C GLN A 131 -7.30 8.83 -9.32
N VAL A 132 -7.34 10.18 -9.23
CA VAL A 132 -8.09 10.85 -8.15
C VAL A 132 -9.57 10.55 -8.24
N MET A 133 -10.15 10.63 -9.45
CA MET A 133 -11.55 10.29 -9.70
C MET A 133 -11.83 8.81 -9.39
N ALA A 134 -10.93 7.92 -9.80
CA ALA A 134 -11.05 6.49 -9.54
C ALA A 134 -11.09 6.16 -8.03
N LEU A 135 -10.30 6.87 -7.23
CA LEU A 135 -10.27 6.75 -5.77
C LEU A 135 -11.46 7.44 -5.07
N ASN A 136 -12.31 8.16 -5.81
CA ASN A 136 -13.52 8.83 -5.32
C ASN A 136 -14.78 8.41 -6.10
N LEU A 137 -14.77 7.22 -6.70
CA LEU A 137 -15.87 6.73 -7.54
C LEU A 137 -17.20 6.61 -6.78
N ASP A 138 -17.18 6.46 -5.46
CA ASP A 138 -18.38 6.50 -4.62
C ASP A 138 -19.14 7.83 -4.79
N LEU A 139 -18.43 8.95 -4.96
CA LEU A 139 -19.04 10.25 -5.23
C LEU A 139 -19.61 10.35 -6.65
N LEU A 140 -19.07 9.60 -7.62
CA LEU A 140 -19.57 9.54 -9.00
C LEU A 140 -20.89 8.76 -9.10
N SER A 141 -21.16 7.83 -8.17
CA SER A 141 -22.43 7.09 -8.11
C SER A 141 -23.64 7.92 -7.63
N GLY A 142 -23.45 9.23 -7.39
CA GLY A 142 -24.50 10.19 -7.02
C GLY A 142 -24.96 10.12 -5.56
N GLN A 143 -24.27 9.37 -4.69
CA GLN A 143 -24.60 9.27 -3.27
C GLN A 143 -23.49 9.87 -2.39
N MET A 144 -23.64 11.13 -2.01
CA MET A 144 -22.82 11.70 -0.92
C MET A 144 -23.06 10.95 0.39
N THR A 145 -22.00 10.56 1.09
CA THR A 145 -22.10 9.98 2.44
C THR A 145 -22.62 11.01 3.46
N GLU A 146 -23.06 10.56 4.64
CA GLU A 146 -23.45 11.48 5.72
C GLU A 146 -22.28 12.38 6.14
N ALA A 147 -21.07 11.81 6.22
CA ALA A 147 -19.85 12.56 6.50
C ALA A 147 -19.57 13.65 5.44
N ASP A 148 -19.77 13.35 4.16
CA ASP A 148 -19.60 14.33 3.08
C ASP A 148 -20.65 15.46 3.17
N ARG A 149 -21.89 15.14 3.56
CA ARG A 149 -22.99 16.12 3.72
C ARG A 149 -22.79 17.04 4.92
N GLU A 150 -22.19 16.54 6.00
CA GLU A 150 -21.95 17.31 7.22
C GLU A 150 -20.73 18.26 7.12
N ARG A 151 -19.97 18.21 6.02
CA ARG A 151 -18.79 19.06 5.86
C ARG A 151 -19.16 20.55 5.88
N PRO A 152 -18.37 21.39 6.58
CA PRO A 152 -18.64 22.81 6.70
C PRO A 152 -18.58 23.51 5.34
N LYS A 153 -19.21 24.68 5.22
CA LYS A 153 -19.13 25.57 4.05
C LYS A 153 -19.44 24.89 2.70
N GLU A 154 -20.31 23.88 2.71
CA GLU A 154 -20.76 23.16 1.51
C GLU A 154 -19.62 22.43 0.77
N LEU A 155 -18.50 22.15 1.45
CA LEU A 155 -17.33 21.53 0.82
C LEU A 155 -17.64 20.17 0.19
N GLY A 156 -18.50 19.35 0.82
CA GLY A 156 -18.90 18.08 0.22
C GLY A 156 -19.63 18.26 -1.13
N VAL A 157 -20.51 19.26 -1.23
CA VAL A 157 -21.27 19.56 -2.46
C VAL A 157 -20.34 20.10 -3.55
N ILE A 158 -19.36 20.92 -3.17
CA ILE A 158 -18.33 21.43 -4.09
C ILE A 158 -17.52 20.29 -4.68
N VAL A 159 -17.05 19.35 -3.84
CA VAL A 159 -16.24 18.21 -4.29
C VAL A 159 -17.06 17.28 -5.18
N HIS A 160 -18.32 17.01 -4.84
CA HIS A 160 -19.23 16.25 -5.70
C HIS A 160 -19.41 16.92 -7.07
N SER A 161 -19.72 18.22 -7.08
CA SER A 161 -19.89 19.00 -8.32
C SER A 161 -18.62 19.02 -9.17
N LEU A 162 -17.43 19.06 -8.54
CA LEU A 162 -16.15 19.00 -9.23
C LEU A 162 -15.98 17.68 -9.98
N TYR A 163 -16.34 16.56 -9.35
CA TYR A 163 -16.21 15.26 -9.98
C TYR A 163 -17.22 15.03 -11.11
N GLU A 164 -18.47 15.46 -10.94
CA GLU A 164 -19.44 15.49 -12.06
C GLU A 164 -18.89 16.30 -13.23
N TYR A 165 -18.31 17.47 -12.95
CA TYR A 165 -17.73 18.34 -13.96
C TYR A 165 -16.52 17.75 -14.70
N GLN A 166 -15.66 17.02 -13.99
CA GLN A 166 -14.53 16.31 -14.60
C GLN A 166 -14.99 15.11 -15.41
N LEU A 167 -15.95 14.35 -14.90
CA LEU A 167 -16.51 13.17 -15.53
C LEU A 167 -17.16 13.48 -16.87
N ASP A 168 -17.95 14.55 -16.93
CA ASP A 168 -18.59 15.05 -18.15
C ASP A 168 -17.58 15.34 -19.28
N ARG A 169 -16.31 15.61 -18.94
CA ARG A 169 -15.27 16.01 -19.88
C ARG A 169 -14.25 14.91 -20.19
N LEU A 170 -13.88 14.11 -19.20
CA LEU A 170 -12.90 13.02 -19.35
C LEU A 170 -13.54 11.72 -19.87
N GLY A 171 -14.82 11.49 -19.58
CA GLY A 171 -15.54 10.29 -19.95
C GLY A 171 -15.27 9.09 -19.02
N TYR A 172 -16.25 8.21 -18.92
CA TYR A 172 -16.24 7.06 -18.01
C TYR A 172 -15.20 5.98 -18.37
N GLU A 173 -14.97 5.73 -19.66
CA GLU A 173 -14.09 4.65 -20.14
C GLU A 173 -12.64 4.82 -19.65
N SER A 174 -12.10 6.03 -19.78
CA SER A 174 -10.74 6.38 -19.33
C SER A 174 -10.57 6.18 -17.82
N ILE A 175 -11.60 6.52 -17.04
CA ILE A 175 -11.59 6.37 -15.57
C ILE A 175 -11.59 4.91 -15.17
N LEU A 176 -12.42 4.11 -15.82
CA LEU A 176 -12.55 2.71 -15.49
C LEU A 176 -11.30 1.91 -15.89
N GLU A 177 -10.69 2.20 -17.04
CA GLU A 177 -9.45 1.55 -17.47
C GLU A 177 -8.29 1.84 -16.49
N SER A 178 -8.14 3.10 -16.07
CA SER A 178 -7.13 3.49 -15.07
C SER A 178 -7.38 2.82 -13.72
N LEU A 179 -8.63 2.79 -13.24
CA LEU A 179 -8.96 2.11 -11.98
C LEU A 179 -8.65 0.61 -12.05
N VAL A 180 -8.97 -0.05 -13.16
CA VAL A 180 -8.65 -1.47 -13.38
C VAL A 180 -7.13 -1.68 -13.36
N GLY A 181 -6.37 -0.81 -14.02
CA GLY A 181 -4.90 -0.85 -13.99
C GLY A 181 -4.34 -0.70 -12.57
N GLU A 182 -4.91 0.23 -11.78
CA GLU A 182 -4.51 0.45 -10.40
C GLU A 182 -4.83 -0.76 -9.50
N VAL A 183 -6.04 -1.31 -9.61
CA VAL A 183 -6.41 -2.54 -8.87
C VAL A 183 -5.47 -3.69 -9.22
N GLN A 184 -5.13 -3.87 -10.50
CA GLN A 184 -4.19 -4.91 -10.92
C GLN A 184 -2.79 -4.70 -10.33
N ARG A 185 -2.30 -3.45 -10.32
CA ARG A 185 -1.02 -3.06 -9.73
C ARG A 185 -0.96 -3.34 -8.23
N LEU A 186 -2.04 -3.06 -7.50
CA LEU A 186 -2.15 -3.36 -6.07
C LEU A 186 -2.22 -4.87 -5.83
N LEU A 187 -3.01 -5.60 -6.62
CA LEU A 187 -3.14 -7.05 -6.49
C LEU A 187 -1.85 -7.81 -6.82
N ALA A 188 -0.98 -7.29 -7.69
CA ALA A 188 0.35 -7.86 -7.96
C ALA A 188 1.22 -7.93 -6.69
N GLN A 189 0.96 -7.09 -5.70
CA GLN A 189 1.69 -7.09 -4.42
C GLN A 189 1.14 -8.14 -3.43
N ARG A 190 0.01 -8.79 -3.75
CA ARG A 190 -0.69 -9.76 -2.88
C ARG A 190 -0.83 -9.28 -1.43
N PRO A 191 -1.49 -8.14 -1.21
CA PRO A 191 -1.62 -7.58 0.14
C PRO A 191 -2.50 -8.47 1.03
N VAL A 192 -2.14 -8.55 2.31
CA VAL A 192 -2.95 -9.25 3.33
C VAL A 192 -4.26 -8.50 3.57
N GLN A 193 -4.20 -7.16 3.62
CA GLN A 193 -5.38 -6.31 3.73
C GLN A 193 -5.92 -6.00 2.33
N THR A 194 -7.18 -6.36 2.09
CA THR A 194 -7.81 -6.30 0.74
C THR A 194 -9.08 -5.46 0.69
N ASP A 195 -9.52 -4.89 1.81
CA ASP A 195 -10.83 -4.23 1.90
C ASP A 195 -10.94 -3.02 0.96
N SER A 196 -9.94 -2.13 0.92
CA SER A 196 -9.91 -1.00 -0.02
C SER A 196 -9.92 -1.44 -1.49
N ILE A 197 -9.27 -2.57 -1.80
CA ILE A 197 -9.27 -3.14 -3.15
C ILE A 197 -10.65 -3.71 -3.50
N LYS A 198 -11.32 -4.36 -2.55
CA LYS A 198 -12.69 -4.87 -2.73
C LYS A 198 -13.69 -3.72 -2.89
N GLU A 199 -13.49 -2.61 -2.17
CA GLU A 199 -14.28 -1.39 -2.35
C GLU A 199 -14.11 -0.83 -3.76
N MET A 200 -12.86 -0.70 -4.25
CA MET A 200 -12.59 -0.29 -5.64
C MET A 200 -13.26 -1.22 -6.66
N ILE A 201 -13.17 -2.54 -6.48
CA ILE A 201 -13.84 -3.52 -7.37
C ILE A 201 -15.37 -3.42 -7.28
N SER A 202 -15.92 -3.09 -6.10
CA SER A 202 -17.35 -2.85 -5.94
C SER A 202 -17.80 -1.63 -6.74
N GLN A 203 -17.00 -0.57 -6.77
CA GLN A 203 -17.26 0.60 -7.62
C GLN A 203 -17.18 0.25 -9.11
N ILE A 204 -16.17 -0.52 -9.54
CA ILE A 204 -16.10 -1.06 -10.90
C ILE A 204 -17.38 -1.85 -11.25
N ALA A 205 -17.86 -2.68 -10.32
CA ALA A 205 -19.07 -3.47 -10.53
C ALA A 205 -20.30 -2.58 -10.73
N LEU A 206 -20.48 -1.54 -9.90
CA LEU A 206 -21.59 -0.60 -10.04
C LEU A 206 -21.59 0.05 -11.43
N CYS A 207 -20.42 0.48 -11.92
CA CYS A 207 -20.30 1.04 -13.27
C CYS A 207 -20.61 0.02 -14.36
N LEU A 208 -20.12 -1.22 -14.24
CA LEU A 208 -20.34 -2.26 -15.24
C LEU A 208 -21.81 -2.69 -15.38
N PHE A 209 -22.60 -2.53 -14.31
CA PHE A 209 -24.03 -2.88 -14.31
C PHE A 209 -24.95 -1.69 -14.56
N ASP A 210 -24.41 -0.49 -14.77
CA ASP A 210 -25.19 0.69 -15.11
C ASP A 210 -25.63 0.63 -16.59
N PRO A 211 -26.95 0.60 -16.88
CA PRO A 211 -27.44 0.54 -18.25
C PRO A 211 -27.19 1.82 -19.07
N GLU A 212 -26.81 2.93 -18.44
CA GLU A 212 -26.50 4.20 -19.11
C GLU A 212 -25.02 4.25 -19.58
N ILE A 213 -24.18 3.33 -19.12
CA ILE A 213 -22.74 3.29 -19.44
C ILE A 213 -22.49 2.23 -20.53
N ASP A 214 -21.79 2.64 -21.60
CA ASP A 214 -21.27 1.69 -22.59
C ASP A 214 -20.07 0.93 -22.01
N THR A 215 -20.23 -0.37 -21.84
CA THR A 215 -19.26 -1.27 -21.21
C THR A 215 -18.72 -2.34 -22.16
N ASP A 216 -19.08 -2.24 -23.46
CA ASP A 216 -18.63 -3.18 -24.48
C ASP A 216 -17.09 -3.12 -24.60
N GLY A 217 -16.43 -4.28 -24.42
CA GLY A 217 -14.97 -4.41 -24.48
C GLY A 217 -14.23 -4.34 -23.14
N MET A 218 -14.93 -4.06 -22.03
CA MET A 218 -14.33 -3.95 -20.69
C MET A 218 -14.06 -5.29 -19.99
N HIS A 219 -13.40 -6.22 -20.70
CA HIS A 219 -13.18 -7.59 -20.23
C HIS A 219 -12.32 -7.68 -18.97
N SER A 220 -11.31 -6.82 -18.82
CA SER A 220 -10.43 -6.79 -17.63
C SER A 220 -11.20 -6.40 -16.37
N ALA A 221 -12.09 -5.40 -16.48
CA ALA A 221 -12.97 -4.98 -15.40
C ALA A 221 -13.94 -6.10 -14.99
N ALA A 222 -14.60 -6.72 -15.99
CA ALA A 222 -15.53 -7.83 -15.75
C ALA A 222 -14.85 -9.04 -15.09
N ARG A 223 -13.58 -9.33 -15.43
CA ARG A 223 -12.80 -10.39 -14.78
C ARG A 223 -12.54 -10.11 -13.30
N LEU A 224 -12.19 -8.88 -12.93
CA LEU A 224 -11.97 -8.49 -11.54
C LEU A 224 -13.25 -8.64 -10.71
N VAL A 225 -14.37 -8.14 -11.24
CA VAL A 225 -15.70 -8.24 -10.62
C VAL A 225 -16.11 -9.71 -10.47
N SER A 226 -15.94 -10.52 -11.52
CA SER A 226 -16.25 -11.95 -11.48
C SER A 226 -15.42 -12.69 -10.46
N ALA A 227 -14.13 -12.38 -10.30
CA ALA A 227 -13.27 -13.05 -9.30
C ALA A 227 -13.79 -12.89 -7.86
N LEU A 228 -14.39 -11.74 -7.54
CA LEU A 228 -14.90 -11.45 -6.19
C LEU A 228 -16.35 -11.90 -5.99
N PHE A 229 -17.25 -11.58 -6.93
CA PHE A 229 -18.69 -11.73 -6.74
C PHE A 229 -19.29 -12.99 -7.37
N GLY A 230 -18.63 -13.59 -8.36
CA GLY A 230 -19.16 -14.76 -9.06
C GLY A 230 -18.10 -15.56 -9.82
N PRO A 231 -17.10 -16.13 -9.13
CA PRO A 231 -15.97 -16.80 -9.78
C PRO A 231 -16.36 -18.14 -10.42
N THR A 232 -17.46 -18.77 -9.99
CA THR A 232 -17.88 -20.10 -10.43
C THR A 232 -19.27 -20.09 -11.08
N LYS A 233 -19.69 -21.22 -11.65
CA LYS A 233 -21.04 -21.33 -12.25
C LYS A 233 -22.14 -21.23 -11.19
N GLY A 234 -21.92 -21.78 -10.01
CA GLY A 234 -22.89 -21.84 -8.93
C GLY A 234 -23.20 -20.49 -8.28
N CYS A 235 -22.27 -19.52 -8.36
CA CYS A 235 -22.43 -18.16 -7.82
C CYS A 235 -22.26 -17.05 -8.86
N ARG A 236 -22.28 -17.36 -10.16
CA ARG A 236 -21.97 -16.42 -11.27
C ARG A 236 -22.74 -15.10 -11.20
N GLU A 237 -23.99 -15.16 -10.78
CA GLU A 237 -24.90 -14.01 -10.69
C GLU A 237 -24.96 -13.36 -9.30
N ASP A 238 -24.03 -13.70 -8.41
CA ASP A 238 -23.99 -13.26 -7.00
C ASP A 238 -25.32 -13.53 -6.25
N PRO A 239 -25.73 -14.81 -6.11
CA PRO A 239 -27.07 -15.16 -5.61
C PRO A 239 -27.28 -14.94 -4.11
N GLY A 240 -26.24 -14.53 -3.38
CA GLY A 240 -26.18 -14.47 -1.92
C GLY A 240 -25.80 -15.80 -1.27
N LEU A 241 -25.10 -15.73 -0.12
CA LEU A 241 -24.54 -16.88 0.60
C LEU A 241 -25.58 -17.98 0.91
N ALA A 242 -26.79 -17.58 1.33
CA ALA A 242 -27.85 -18.53 1.68
C ALA A 242 -28.42 -19.28 0.47
N VAL A 243 -28.45 -18.65 -0.71
CA VAL A 243 -28.89 -19.31 -1.94
C VAL A 243 -27.80 -20.25 -2.43
N TYR A 244 -26.54 -19.80 -2.42
CA TYR A 244 -25.40 -20.62 -2.80
C TYR A 244 -25.27 -21.88 -1.93
N ALA A 245 -25.40 -21.75 -0.59
CA ALA A 245 -25.38 -22.89 0.33
C ALA A 245 -26.43 -23.97 -0.03
N ARG A 246 -27.62 -23.56 -0.46
CA ARG A 246 -28.67 -24.50 -0.91
C ARG A 246 -28.31 -25.17 -2.24
N ARG A 247 -27.66 -24.46 -3.16
CA ARG A 247 -27.20 -25.00 -4.44
C ARG A 247 -26.15 -26.09 -4.23
N LEU A 248 -25.17 -25.84 -3.35
CA LEU A 248 -24.12 -26.82 -3.02
C LEU A 248 -24.70 -28.17 -2.63
N GLY A 249 -25.77 -28.20 -1.82
CA GLY A 249 -26.44 -29.45 -1.42
C GLY A 249 -27.13 -30.24 -2.54
N THR A 250 -27.20 -29.68 -3.76
CA THR A 250 -27.79 -30.34 -4.95
C THR A 250 -26.79 -30.61 -6.06
N MET A 251 -25.55 -30.14 -5.92
CA MET A 251 -24.49 -30.37 -6.90
C MET A 251 -24.01 -31.81 -6.86
N ASP A 252 -23.75 -32.38 -8.03
CA ASP A 252 -23.09 -33.68 -8.13
C ASP A 252 -21.56 -33.55 -8.02
N ASP A 253 -20.89 -34.70 -7.93
CA ASP A 253 -19.44 -34.77 -7.75
C ASP A 253 -18.65 -34.06 -8.86
N ALA A 254 -19.15 -34.10 -10.10
CA ALA A 254 -18.53 -33.43 -11.24
C ALA A 254 -18.67 -31.91 -11.12
N THR A 255 -19.85 -31.42 -10.76
CA THR A 255 -20.12 -29.99 -10.55
C THR A 255 -19.29 -29.46 -9.38
N LEU A 256 -19.17 -30.20 -8.27
CA LEU A 256 -18.30 -29.80 -7.15
C LEU A 256 -16.83 -29.72 -7.58
N ALA A 257 -16.34 -30.63 -8.42
CA ALA A 257 -14.98 -30.58 -8.93
C ALA A 257 -14.75 -29.38 -9.88
N GLU A 258 -15.73 -29.03 -10.70
CA GLU A 258 -15.68 -27.82 -11.53
C GLU A 258 -15.67 -26.55 -10.68
N GLU A 259 -16.53 -26.45 -9.66
CA GLU A 259 -16.55 -25.32 -8.71
C GLU A 259 -15.19 -25.17 -8.02
N ALA A 260 -14.58 -26.27 -7.57
CA ALA A 260 -13.26 -26.26 -6.94
C ALA A 260 -12.18 -25.68 -7.87
N ALA A 261 -12.14 -26.13 -9.12
CA ALA A 261 -11.17 -25.64 -10.09
C ALA A 261 -11.39 -24.15 -10.43
N ASP A 262 -12.64 -23.71 -10.55
CA ASP A 262 -12.97 -22.32 -10.88
C ASP A 262 -12.64 -21.36 -9.71
N PHE A 263 -12.93 -21.75 -8.46
CA PHE A 263 -12.52 -20.97 -7.29
C PHE A 263 -10.99 -20.85 -7.19
N ALA A 264 -10.28 -21.96 -7.31
CA ALA A 264 -8.82 -21.98 -7.27
C ALA A 264 -8.23 -21.05 -8.33
N ARG A 265 -8.72 -21.14 -9.56
CA ARG A 265 -8.26 -20.31 -10.68
C ARG A 265 -8.49 -18.83 -10.41
N ALA A 266 -9.70 -18.42 -10.05
CA ALA A 266 -10.01 -17.02 -9.76
C ALA A 266 -9.16 -16.46 -8.61
N MET A 267 -8.99 -17.26 -7.55
CA MET A 267 -8.18 -16.90 -6.39
C MET A 267 -6.70 -16.75 -6.72
N HIS A 268 -6.09 -17.68 -7.45
CA HIS A 268 -4.66 -17.61 -7.79
C HIS A 268 -4.35 -16.54 -8.85
N GLU A 269 -5.28 -16.28 -9.78
CA GLU A 269 -5.13 -15.21 -10.78
C GLU A 269 -5.04 -13.83 -10.10
N THR A 270 -5.93 -13.56 -9.15
CA THR A 270 -6.11 -12.22 -8.57
C THR A 270 -5.49 -12.05 -7.18
N GLY A 271 -5.28 -13.14 -6.44
CA GLY A 271 -5.01 -13.11 -5.00
C GLY A 271 -6.23 -12.80 -4.14
N LEU A 272 -7.40 -12.53 -4.73
CA LEU A 272 -8.64 -12.24 -3.99
C LEU A 272 -9.44 -13.51 -3.73
N VAL A 273 -10.09 -13.56 -2.58
CA VAL A 273 -11.00 -14.66 -2.25
C VAL A 273 -12.45 -14.17 -2.23
N SER A 274 -13.28 -14.77 -3.06
CA SER A 274 -14.73 -14.59 -3.01
C SER A 274 -15.32 -15.11 -1.69
N PRO A 275 -16.28 -14.41 -1.05
CA PRO A 275 -16.97 -14.90 0.16
C PRO A 275 -17.68 -16.26 -0.02
N TYR A 276 -17.95 -16.68 -1.26
CA TYR A 276 -18.49 -18.01 -1.58
C TYR A 276 -17.47 -19.15 -1.39
N HIS A 277 -16.18 -18.88 -1.53
CA HIS A 277 -15.14 -19.91 -1.48
C HIS A 277 -14.98 -20.53 -0.06
N PRO A 278 -14.97 -19.77 1.05
CA PRO A 278 -15.04 -20.32 2.41
C PRO A 278 -16.24 -21.25 2.62
N LEU A 279 -17.42 -20.85 2.13
CA LEU A 279 -18.64 -21.64 2.26
C LEU A 279 -18.53 -22.96 1.49
N PHE A 280 -17.93 -22.92 0.30
CA PHE A 280 -17.63 -24.11 -0.50
C PHE A 280 -16.62 -25.04 0.20
N LEU A 281 -15.50 -24.52 0.71
CA LEU A 281 -14.51 -25.33 1.42
C LEU A 281 -15.10 -26.03 2.65
N ARG A 282 -15.91 -25.32 3.43
CA ARG A 282 -16.59 -25.91 4.59
C ARG A 282 -17.62 -26.96 4.17
N HIS A 283 -18.29 -26.79 3.04
CA HIS A 283 -19.16 -27.83 2.48
C HIS A 283 -18.36 -29.09 2.12
N LEU A 284 -17.19 -28.93 1.47
CA LEU A 284 -16.29 -30.04 1.15
C LEU A 284 -15.78 -30.75 2.41
N ARG A 285 -15.40 -30.01 3.47
CA ARG A 285 -14.94 -30.53 4.77
C ARG A 285 -15.89 -31.56 5.42
N HIS A 286 -17.16 -31.55 5.05
CA HIS A 286 -18.17 -32.45 5.59
C HIS A 286 -18.51 -33.64 4.68
N GLN A 287 -18.18 -33.57 3.38
CA GLN A 287 -18.69 -34.52 2.38
C GLN A 287 -17.63 -35.05 1.40
N ARG A 288 -16.63 -34.24 1.03
CA ARG A 288 -15.66 -34.48 -0.05
C ARG A 288 -14.29 -33.85 0.24
N ASP A 289 -13.64 -34.30 1.33
CA ASP A 289 -12.31 -33.84 1.73
C ASP A 289 -11.26 -33.99 0.62
N ASP A 290 -11.45 -34.96 -0.27
CA ASP A 290 -10.58 -35.22 -1.42
C ASP A 290 -10.55 -34.08 -2.45
N LEU A 291 -11.55 -33.19 -2.47
CA LEU A 291 -11.60 -32.02 -3.35
C LEU A 291 -10.97 -30.75 -2.74
N ILE A 292 -10.63 -30.75 -1.44
CA ILE A 292 -10.03 -29.58 -0.79
C ILE A 292 -8.73 -29.14 -1.45
N PRO A 293 -7.79 -30.04 -1.83
CA PRO A 293 -6.57 -29.61 -2.51
C PRO A 293 -6.87 -28.93 -3.86
N ALA A 294 -7.87 -29.41 -4.60
CA ALA A 294 -8.28 -28.81 -5.86
C ALA A 294 -8.92 -27.43 -5.65
N ALA A 295 -9.75 -27.26 -4.63
CA ALA A 295 -10.38 -25.99 -4.29
C ALA A 295 -9.36 -24.91 -3.86
N LEU A 296 -8.33 -25.33 -3.13
CA LEU A 296 -7.21 -24.46 -2.76
C LEU A 296 -6.21 -24.23 -3.92
N GLY A 297 -6.31 -25.01 -5.00
CA GLY A 297 -5.38 -24.93 -6.14
C GLY A 297 -3.97 -25.40 -5.81
N LEU A 298 -3.83 -26.41 -4.95
CA LEU A 298 -2.52 -26.84 -4.45
C LEU A 298 -1.72 -27.59 -5.52
N SER A 299 -0.43 -27.28 -5.57
CA SER A 299 0.59 -28.06 -6.27
C SER A 299 0.93 -29.35 -5.50
N MET A 300 1.84 -30.15 -6.05
CA MET A 300 2.32 -31.34 -5.34
C MET A 300 2.95 -31.03 -3.98
N THR A 301 3.60 -29.87 -3.84
CA THR A 301 4.17 -29.43 -2.56
C THR A 301 3.06 -29.18 -1.54
N GLY A 302 2.06 -28.38 -1.89
CA GLY A 302 0.93 -28.09 -1.00
C GLY A 302 0.12 -29.35 -0.65
N ILE A 303 -0.06 -30.26 -1.61
CA ILE A 303 -0.73 -31.55 -1.39
C ILE A 303 0.02 -32.39 -0.35
N ASP A 304 1.34 -32.51 -0.47
CA ASP A 304 2.16 -33.32 0.44
C ASP A 304 2.12 -32.76 1.88
N VAL A 305 2.20 -31.44 2.02
CA VAL A 305 2.05 -30.74 3.30
C VAL A 305 0.67 -30.99 3.90
N LEU A 306 -0.39 -30.83 3.11
CA LEU A 306 -1.77 -31.08 3.56
C LEU A 306 -1.94 -32.53 4.01
N GLN A 307 -1.40 -33.50 3.29
CA GLN A 307 -1.49 -34.91 3.67
C GLN A 307 -0.75 -35.19 4.98
N CYS A 308 0.44 -34.62 5.17
CA CYS A 308 1.22 -34.76 6.40
C CYS A 308 0.52 -34.13 7.62
N TYR A 309 -0.20 -33.03 7.41
CA TYR A 309 -0.80 -32.21 8.48
C TYR A 309 -2.34 -32.10 8.38
N SER A 310 -3.00 -33.10 7.79
CA SER A 310 -4.43 -33.05 7.44
C SER A 310 -5.33 -32.62 8.59
N GLN A 311 -5.12 -33.18 9.79
CA GLN A 311 -5.90 -32.81 10.98
C GLN A 311 -5.76 -31.32 11.34
N LEU A 312 -4.55 -30.76 11.23
CA LEU A 312 -4.31 -29.34 11.50
C LEU A 312 -4.98 -28.48 10.41
N VAL A 313 -4.78 -28.81 9.14
CA VAL A 313 -5.38 -28.06 8.02
C VAL A 313 -6.91 -28.06 8.13
N HIS A 314 -7.50 -29.21 8.43
CA HIS A 314 -8.94 -29.34 8.65
C HIS A 314 -9.42 -28.47 9.81
N ALA A 315 -8.72 -28.47 10.95
CA ALA A 315 -9.06 -27.62 12.08
C ALA A 315 -8.91 -26.12 11.75
N LEU A 316 -7.91 -25.73 10.97
CA LEU A 316 -7.73 -24.35 10.50
C LEU A 316 -8.89 -23.90 9.60
N ILE A 317 -9.36 -24.76 8.68
CA ILE A 317 -10.55 -24.48 7.87
C ILE A 317 -11.78 -24.31 8.78
N ASP A 318 -11.95 -25.22 9.74
CA ASP A 318 -13.13 -25.22 10.60
C ASP A 318 -13.18 -23.99 11.53
N GLU A 319 -12.03 -23.49 12.01
CA GLU A 319 -11.92 -22.43 13.02
C GLU A 319 -11.58 -21.03 12.48
N ALA A 320 -11.11 -20.88 11.23
CA ALA A 320 -10.72 -19.57 10.67
C ALA A 320 -11.35 -19.22 9.32
N VAL A 321 -11.84 -20.19 8.55
CA VAL A 321 -12.32 -19.94 7.18
C VAL A 321 -13.83 -19.73 7.20
N PHE A 322 -14.25 -18.46 7.08
CA PHE A 322 -15.62 -17.99 7.01
C PHE A 322 -15.77 -16.93 5.91
N PRO A 323 -16.99 -16.61 5.44
CA PRO A 323 -17.19 -15.55 4.46
C PRO A 323 -16.58 -14.20 4.89
N GLU A 324 -16.70 -13.86 6.18
CA GLU A 324 -16.16 -12.63 6.77
C GLU A 324 -14.62 -12.62 6.85
N THR A 325 -14.00 -13.80 6.83
CA THR A 325 -12.54 -13.99 6.85
C THR A 325 -12.05 -14.65 5.55
N SER A 326 -12.74 -14.40 4.44
CA SER A 326 -12.52 -15.09 3.16
C SER A 326 -11.06 -15.11 2.71
N GLN A 327 -10.33 -14.02 2.91
CA GLN A 327 -8.93 -13.91 2.50
C GLN A 327 -8.02 -14.96 3.16
N ALA A 328 -8.39 -15.53 4.31
CA ALA A 328 -7.67 -16.60 4.98
C ALA A 328 -7.53 -17.87 4.12
N VAL A 329 -8.40 -18.07 3.11
CA VAL A 329 -8.28 -19.20 2.18
C VAL A 329 -7.02 -19.10 1.33
N TYR A 330 -6.74 -17.92 0.79
CA TYR A 330 -5.51 -17.71 0.01
C TYR A 330 -4.28 -17.78 0.92
N GLY A 331 -4.38 -17.22 2.14
CA GLY A 331 -3.37 -17.41 3.19
C GLY A 331 -3.06 -18.88 3.48
N LEU A 332 -4.09 -19.70 3.68
CA LEU A 332 -3.96 -21.14 3.91
C LEU A 332 -3.35 -21.85 2.70
N ALA A 333 -3.81 -21.55 1.48
CA ALA A 333 -3.25 -22.15 0.27
C ALA A 333 -1.75 -21.85 0.16
N MET A 334 -1.35 -20.59 0.33
CA MET A 334 0.06 -20.19 0.22
C MET A 334 0.93 -20.69 1.39
N LEU A 335 0.37 -20.81 2.60
CA LEU A 335 1.04 -21.45 3.74
C LEU A 335 1.45 -22.90 3.40
N LEU A 336 0.56 -23.63 2.71
CA LEU A 336 0.81 -24.99 2.26
C LEU A 336 1.80 -25.03 1.09
N GLU A 337 1.64 -24.17 0.08
CA GLU A 337 2.57 -24.09 -1.07
C GLU A 337 4.01 -23.79 -0.66
N ARG A 338 4.21 -22.94 0.35
CA ARG A 338 5.53 -22.60 0.87
C ARG A 338 6.16 -23.72 1.70
N GLY A 339 5.43 -24.78 2.04
CA GLY A 339 5.95 -25.86 2.88
C GLY A 339 6.18 -25.46 4.34
N ALA A 340 5.58 -24.36 4.81
CA ALA A 340 5.86 -23.78 6.12
C ALA A 340 5.62 -24.75 7.29
N LEU A 341 4.65 -25.67 7.13
CA LEU A 341 4.34 -26.67 8.15
C LEU A 341 5.38 -27.79 8.28
N PHE A 342 6.32 -27.93 7.33
CA PHE A 342 7.44 -28.86 7.51
C PHE A 342 8.35 -28.46 8.68
N SER A 343 8.35 -27.19 9.08
CA SER A 343 8.89 -26.77 10.37
C SER A 343 7.93 -27.20 11.50
N HIS A 344 8.29 -28.25 12.23
CA HIS A 344 7.47 -28.81 13.31
C HIS A 344 7.01 -27.79 14.38
N PRO A 345 7.86 -26.81 14.81
CA PRO A 345 7.44 -25.75 15.71
C PRO A 345 6.25 -24.93 15.18
N VAL A 346 6.18 -24.67 13.87
CA VAL A 346 5.08 -23.89 13.26
C VAL A 346 3.76 -24.63 13.41
N ALA A 347 3.72 -25.92 13.09
CA ALA A 347 2.51 -26.74 13.26
C ALA A 347 2.05 -26.78 14.73
N SER A 348 2.98 -26.90 15.67
CA SER A 348 2.67 -26.86 17.11
C SER A 348 2.17 -25.49 17.56
N GLY A 349 2.77 -24.41 17.05
CA GLY A 349 2.35 -23.04 17.30
C GLY A 349 0.95 -22.76 16.78
N LEU A 350 0.57 -23.28 15.61
CA LEU A 350 -0.78 -23.13 15.05
C LEU A 350 -1.85 -23.86 15.88
N TRP A 351 -1.57 -25.05 16.41
CA TRP A 351 -2.46 -25.72 17.38
C TRP A 351 -2.70 -24.86 18.63
N ARG A 352 -1.67 -24.16 19.11
CA ARG A 352 -1.83 -23.18 20.19
C ARG A 352 -2.71 -22.01 19.74
N GLN A 353 -2.53 -21.48 18.53
CA GLN A 353 -3.36 -20.36 18.04
C GLN A 353 -4.83 -20.72 17.91
N ILE A 354 -5.15 -21.93 17.44
CA ILE A 354 -6.54 -22.43 17.35
C ILE A 354 -7.24 -22.36 18.71
N THR A 355 -6.51 -22.65 19.79
CA THR A 355 -7.07 -22.72 21.15
C THR A 355 -6.74 -21.49 22.01
N LEU A 356 -6.18 -20.44 21.40
CA LEU A 356 -5.69 -19.28 22.13
C LEU A 356 -6.85 -18.53 22.78
N LYS A 357 -6.71 -18.30 24.08
CA LYS A 357 -7.61 -17.43 24.85
C LYS A 357 -7.07 -16.01 24.79
N LEU A 358 -7.85 -15.12 24.19
CA LEU A 358 -7.53 -13.71 24.10
C LEU A 358 -7.80 -13.01 25.43
N SER A 359 -7.04 -11.94 25.71
CA SER A 359 -7.40 -11.00 26.78
C SER A 359 -8.70 -10.25 26.42
N VAL A 360 -9.29 -9.60 27.41
CA VAL A 360 -10.50 -8.78 27.20
C VAL A 360 -10.16 -7.61 26.27
N GLU A 361 -9.05 -6.94 26.54
CA GLU A 361 -8.56 -5.80 25.77
C GLU A 361 -8.30 -6.16 24.31
N THR A 362 -7.71 -7.33 24.05
CA THR A 362 -7.47 -7.84 22.69
C THR A 362 -8.80 -8.15 21.98
N SER A 363 -9.73 -8.76 22.70
CA SER A 363 -11.05 -9.11 22.16
C SER A 363 -11.82 -7.85 21.76
N ASP A 364 -11.83 -6.83 22.61
CA ASP A 364 -12.50 -5.55 22.38
C ASP A 364 -11.88 -4.79 21.20
N LYS A 365 -10.55 -4.74 21.10
CA LYS A 365 -9.84 -4.13 19.96
C LYS A 365 -10.23 -4.78 18.65
N LEU A 366 -10.14 -6.12 18.56
CA LEU A 366 -10.47 -6.85 17.35
C LEU A 366 -11.94 -6.69 16.96
N ALA A 367 -12.87 -6.75 17.93
CA ALA A 367 -14.29 -6.55 17.68
C ALA A 367 -14.60 -5.12 17.18
N THR A 368 -13.88 -4.12 17.69
CA THR A 368 -14.05 -2.72 17.27
C THR A 368 -13.62 -2.51 15.81
N VAL A 369 -12.53 -3.15 15.38
CA VAL A 369 -11.96 -2.94 14.04
C VAL A 369 -12.61 -3.87 12.99
N PHE A 370 -12.77 -5.15 13.31
CA PHE A 370 -13.23 -6.18 12.36
C PHE A 370 -14.69 -6.59 12.55
N GLY A 371 -15.37 -6.04 13.56
CA GLY A 371 -16.76 -6.31 13.86
C GLY A 371 -17.01 -7.58 14.68
N GLU A 372 -18.28 -7.90 14.87
CA GLU A 372 -18.75 -8.98 15.76
C GLU A 372 -19.39 -10.16 15.00
N ALA A 373 -19.28 -10.19 13.67
CA ALA A 373 -19.86 -11.25 12.85
C ALA A 373 -19.26 -12.64 13.14
N GLN A 374 -18.01 -12.67 13.60
CA GLN A 374 -17.34 -13.84 14.15
C GLN A 374 -16.68 -13.50 15.50
N PRO A 375 -16.38 -14.48 16.36
CA PRO A 375 -15.61 -14.24 17.56
C PRO A 375 -14.22 -13.64 17.24
N PRO A 376 -13.70 -12.69 18.03
CA PRO A 376 -12.40 -12.05 17.78
C PRO A 376 -11.23 -12.99 17.48
N ARG A 377 -11.18 -14.16 18.12
CA ARG A 377 -10.15 -15.20 17.86
C ARG A 377 -10.13 -15.69 16.42
N VAL A 378 -11.29 -15.70 15.74
CA VAL A 378 -11.44 -16.16 14.35
C VAL A 378 -10.77 -15.16 13.42
N PHE A 379 -11.00 -13.86 13.62
CA PHE A 379 -10.31 -12.80 12.87
C PHE A 379 -8.80 -12.84 13.09
N LEU A 380 -8.34 -13.02 14.34
CA LEU A 380 -6.91 -13.14 14.62
C LEU A 380 -6.29 -14.37 13.95
N LEU A 381 -6.93 -15.55 14.04
CA LEU A 381 -6.43 -16.77 13.42
C LEU A 381 -6.42 -16.67 11.88
N ALA A 382 -7.45 -16.05 11.29
CA ALA A 382 -7.50 -15.74 9.87
C ALA A 382 -6.34 -14.81 9.45
N GLY A 383 -6.08 -13.75 10.23
CA GLY A 383 -4.94 -12.86 10.01
C GLY A 383 -3.59 -13.60 10.08
N VAL A 384 -3.42 -14.49 11.06
CA VAL A 384 -2.22 -15.35 11.16
C VAL A 384 -2.04 -16.22 9.91
N LEU A 385 -3.10 -16.83 9.39
CA LEU A 385 -3.03 -17.62 8.16
C LEU A 385 -2.68 -16.77 6.94
N SER A 386 -3.32 -15.62 6.79
CA SER A 386 -3.03 -14.69 5.69
C SER A 386 -1.59 -14.21 5.71
N LEU A 387 -1.07 -13.84 6.88
CA LEU A 387 0.30 -13.35 7.05
C LEU A 387 1.34 -14.45 6.82
N LEU A 388 1.16 -15.64 7.41
CA LEU A 388 2.08 -16.74 7.18
C LEU A 388 2.02 -17.28 5.74
N GLY A 389 0.89 -17.12 5.04
CA GLY A 389 0.80 -17.42 3.61
C GLY A 389 1.46 -16.36 2.74
N GLN A 390 1.39 -15.09 3.14
CA GLN A 390 1.83 -13.92 2.36
C GLN A 390 2.70 -12.97 3.20
N PRO A 391 3.93 -13.36 3.57
CA PRO A 391 4.80 -12.52 4.41
C PRO A 391 5.01 -11.12 3.85
N LEU A 392 5.22 -11.02 2.52
CA LEU A 392 5.46 -9.76 1.81
C LEU A 392 4.17 -8.96 1.53
N GLY A 393 3.00 -9.50 1.88
CA GLY A 393 1.72 -8.82 1.72
C GLY A 393 1.33 -7.97 2.92
N VAL A 394 2.07 -8.05 4.03
CA VAL A 394 1.83 -7.21 5.22
C VAL A 394 2.19 -5.76 4.92
N GLY A 395 1.55 -4.84 5.62
CA GLY A 395 1.64 -3.42 5.31
C GLY A 395 1.51 -2.55 6.56
N GLN A 396 2.15 -1.38 6.56
CA GLN A 396 2.16 -0.48 7.72
C GLN A 396 0.92 0.42 7.83
N GLY A 397 0.06 0.43 6.80
CA GLY A 397 -1.02 1.40 6.73
C GLY A 397 -0.46 2.82 6.60
N ASN A 398 -1.16 3.78 7.19
CA ASN A 398 -0.75 5.19 7.24
C ASN A 398 0.15 5.53 8.45
N ASN A 399 0.83 4.52 9.01
CA ASN A 399 1.55 4.64 10.28
C ASN A 399 3.07 4.62 10.05
N PRO A 400 3.87 5.44 10.76
CA PRO A 400 5.32 5.48 10.60
C PRO A 400 6.02 4.35 11.36
N THR A 401 5.63 3.09 11.11
CA THR A 401 6.03 1.90 11.88
C THR A 401 6.74 0.84 11.02
N CYS A 402 7.43 1.28 9.97
CA CYS A 402 8.10 0.41 8.99
C CYS A 402 8.99 -0.66 9.64
N GLN A 403 9.71 -0.33 10.71
CA GLN A 403 10.60 -1.28 11.41
C GLN A 403 9.82 -2.47 11.98
N SER A 404 8.71 -2.21 12.67
CA SER A 404 7.85 -3.27 13.22
C SER A 404 7.29 -4.17 12.13
N VAL A 405 6.87 -3.60 11.00
CA VAL A 405 6.25 -4.33 9.89
C VAL A 405 7.27 -5.15 9.12
N ILE A 406 8.49 -4.62 8.91
CA ILE A 406 9.62 -5.39 8.38
C ILE A 406 9.88 -6.61 9.26
N GLY A 407 9.86 -6.43 10.59
CA GLY A 407 10.05 -7.55 11.53
C GLY A 407 8.97 -8.61 11.37
N ILE A 408 7.71 -8.19 11.35
CA ILE A 408 6.56 -9.08 11.12
C ILE A 408 6.70 -9.86 9.80
N SER A 409 7.08 -9.18 8.71
CA SER A 409 7.31 -9.78 7.39
C SER A 409 8.46 -10.80 7.43
N MET A 410 9.62 -10.41 7.96
CA MET A 410 10.79 -11.29 8.06
C MET A 410 10.54 -12.51 8.93
N TRP A 411 9.84 -12.38 10.06
CA TRP A 411 9.51 -13.51 10.92
C TRP A 411 8.46 -14.41 10.28
N ALA A 412 7.46 -13.86 9.58
CA ALA A 412 6.52 -14.68 8.81
C ALA A 412 7.21 -15.49 7.71
N ASP A 413 8.32 -14.99 7.16
CA ASP A 413 9.08 -15.66 6.13
C ASP A 413 10.08 -16.70 6.69
N ASN A 414 10.94 -16.30 7.65
CA ASN A 414 12.11 -17.07 8.10
C ASN A 414 11.96 -17.74 9.47
N ASP A 415 11.14 -17.20 10.36
CA ASP A 415 11.05 -17.62 11.78
C ASP A 415 9.60 -17.59 12.27
N ALA A 416 8.75 -18.34 11.55
CA ALA A 416 7.30 -18.27 11.72
C ALA A 416 6.84 -18.71 13.12
N ASP A 417 7.56 -19.62 13.78
CA ASP A 417 7.26 -20.01 15.16
C ASP A 417 7.58 -18.91 16.17
N TYR A 418 8.63 -18.12 15.95
CA TYR A 418 8.88 -16.90 16.73
C TYR A 418 7.74 -15.90 16.57
N LEU A 419 7.29 -15.61 15.33
CA LEU A 419 6.12 -14.76 15.10
C LEU A 419 4.87 -15.27 15.84
N LEU A 420 4.59 -16.57 15.76
CA LEU A 420 3.46 -17.19 16.47
C LEU A 420 3.60 -17.03 18.00
N GLN A 421 4.82 -17.01 18.53
CA GLN A 421 5.09 -16.73 19.94
C GLN A 421 4.77 -15.28 20.31
N LEU A 422 5.17 -14.31 19.48
CA LEU A 422 4.86 -12.90 19.67
C LEU A 422 3.35 -12.67 19.67
N VAL A 423 2.61 -13.24 18.70
CA VAL A 423 1.15 -13.14 18.63
C VAL A 423 0.50 -13.71 19.90
N ALA A 424 0.97 -14.87 20.38
CA ALA A 424 0.40 -15.48 21.57
C ALA A 424 0.61 -14.63 22.83
N TRP A 425 1.79 -14.00 22.97
CA TRP A 425 2.06 -13.10 24.09
C TRP A 425 1.25 -11.80 24.00
N ALA A 426 1.25 -11.13 22.85
CA ALA A 426 0.48 -9.90 22.68
C ALA A 426 -1.03 -10.14 22.92
N ALA A 427 -1.59 -11.18 22.30
CA ALA A 427 -3.02 -11.43 22.33
C ALA A 427 -3.55 -11.96 23.67
N ARG A 428 -2.74 -12.71 24.43
CA ARG A 428 -3.13 -13.27 25.74
C ARG A 428 -2.71 -12.38 26.90
N ASP A 429 -1.50 -11.83 26.83
CA ASP A 429 -0.83 -11.18 27.94
C ASP A 429 -0.74 -9.65 27.79
N ASP A 430 -1.06 -9.07 26.63
CA ASP A 430 -0.83 -7.63 26.33
C ASP A 430 0.62 -7.21 26.66
N GLU A 431 1.57 -8.08 26.33
CA GLU A 431 3.00 -7.91 26.60
C GLU A 431 3.82 -8.66 25.54
N ILE A 432 4.92 -8.10 25.10
CA ILE A 432 5.95 -8.78 24.31
C ILE A 432 7.27 -8.65 25.08
N LEU A 433 8.04 -9.74 25.10
CA LEU A 433 9.37 -9.78 25.68
C LEU A 433 10.40 -10.01 24.58
N GLN A 434 11.38 -9.12 24.49
CA GLN A 434 12.56 -9.28 23.64
C GLN A 434 13.85 -9.11 24.46
N ARG A 435 14.99 -9.32 23.81
CA ARG A 435 16.30 -9.05 24.39
C ARG A 435 16.99 -7.96 23.59
N PHE A 436 17.77 -7.14 24.29
CA PHE A 436 18.68 -6.18 23.68
C PHE A 436 19.99 -6.25 24.44
N GLU A 437 21.07 -6.66 23.77
CA GLU A 437 22.43 -6.78 24.34
C GLU A 437 22.47 -7.63 25.63
N GLY A 438 21.64 -8.68 25.67
CA GLY A 438 21.53 -9.61 26.79
C GLY A 438 20.50 -9.24 27.86
N GLU A 439 20.06 -7.99 27.92
CA GLU A 439 19.03 -7.50 28.85
C GLU A 439 17.62 -7.74 28.30
N ARG A 440 16.64 -7.95 29.19
CA ARG A 440 15.24 -8.16 28.79
C ARG A 440 14.53 -6.82 28.62
N VAL A 441 13.85 -6.65 27.48
CA VAL A 441 12.98 -5.52 27.20
C VAL A 441 11.54 -6.01 27.13
N SER A 442 10.67 -5.46 27.97
CA SER A 442 9.23 -5.73 27.93
C SER A 442 8.52 -4.56 27.28
N SER A 443 7.56 -4.84 26.38
CA SER A 443 6.70 -3.79 25.83
C SER A 443 5.80 -3.14 26.89
N ARG A 444 5.54 -3.81 28.02
CA ARG A 444 4.59 -3.35 29.03
C ARG A 444 5.22 -2.23 29.86
N GLY A 445 4.48 -1.13 30.01
CA GLY A 445 4.91 0.03 30.81
C GLY A 445 5.92 0.95 30.12
N LEU A 446 6.29 0.68 28.86
CA LEU A 446 7.04 1.61 28.02
C LEU A 446 6.15 2.77 27.55
N GLU A 447 6.79 3.91 27.27
CA GLU A 447 6.15 5.06 26.63
C GLU A 447 5.61 4.69 25.24
N ALA A 448 4.72 5.51 24.70
CA ALA A 448 4.18 5.30 23.36
C ALA A 448 5.29 5.40 22.30
N GLY A 449 5.14 4.59 21.24
CA GLY A 449 6.05 4.54 20.12
C GLY A 449 5.94 5.75 19.17
N LEU A 450 6.36 5.58 17.91
CA LEU A 450 6.12 6.56 16.84
C LEU A 450 4.64 6.64 16.50
N ALA A 451 3.93 5.51 16.53
CA ALA A 451 2.48 5.47 16.39
C ALA A 451 1.80 5.94 17.68
N LYS A 452 1.21 7.13 17.63
CA LYS A 452 0.46 7.72 18.76
C LYS A 452 -0.95 7.15 18.91
N GLU A 453 -1.52 6.66 17.82
CA GLU A 453 -2.83 6.04 17.77
C GLU A 453 -2.69 4.61 17.23
N PRO A 454 -3.54 3.66 17.66
CA PRO A 454 -3.53 2.30 17.11
C PRO A 454 -3.76 2.31 15.60
N PRO A 455 -3.02 1.52 14.82
CA PRO A 455 -3.22 1.42 13.38
C PRO A 455 -4.56 0.72 13.12
N LEU A 456 -5.58 1.43 12.63
CA LEU A 456 -6.89 0.85 12.34
C LEU A 456 -6.99 0.27 10.92
N ASP A 457 -6.05 0.62 10.05
CA ASP A 457 -6.00 0.31 8.63
C ASP A 457 -5.02 -0.84 8.29
N VAL A 458 -4.85 -1.79 9.21
CA VAL A 458 -3.90 -2.91 9.10
C VAL A 458 -4.57 -4.24 9.39
N ASP A 459 -3.87 -5.35 9.12
CA ASP A 459 -4.36 -6.69 9.39
C ASP A 459 -4.44 -7.01 10.91
N PRO A 460 -5.21 -8.04 11.31
CA PRO A 460 -5.40 -8.39 12.73
C PRO A 460 -4.11 -8.68 13.50
N VAL A 461 -3.06 -9.21 12.86
CA VAL A 461 -1.78 -9.48 13.52
C VAL A 461 -1.02 -8.18 13.75
N SER A 462 -0.94 -7.32 12.72
CA SER A 462 -0.29 -6.02 12.83
C SER A 462 -0.99 -5.10 13.84
N LEU A 463 -2.32 -5.11 13.89
CA LEU A 463 -3.11 -4.35 14.90
C LEU A 463 -2.66 -4.67 16.34
N LEU A 464 -2.30 -5.93 16.60
CA LEU A 464 -1.84 -6.37 17.91
C LEU A 464 -0.34 -6.20 18.11
N LEU A 465 0.48 -6.52 17.12
CA LEU A 465 1.94 -6.56 17.31
C LEU A 465 2.59 -5.19 17.18
N VAL A 466 2.20 -4.38 16.19
CA VAL A 466 2.87 -3.11 15.87
C VAL A 466 2.99 -2.19 17.09
N PRO A 467 1.94 -1.97 17.91
CA PRO A 467 2.06 -1.10 19.09
C PRO A 467 3.04 -1.62 20.16
N HIS A 468 3.30 -2.93 20.23
CA HIS A 468 4.25 -3.49 21.18
C HIS A 468 5.67 -3.42 20.64
N LEU A 469 5.84 -3.77 19.36
CA LEU A 469 7.11 -3.77 18.66
C LEU A 469 7.68 -2.36 18.50
N ASP A 470 6.84 -1.37 18.18
CA ASP A 470 7.23 0.03 18.04
C ASP A 470 7.78 0.58 19.38
N ARG A 471 7.11 0.26 20.50
CA ARG A 471 7.61 0.60 21.84
C ARG A 471 8.94 -0.05 22.17
N ILE A 472 9.10 -1.33 21.85
CA ILE A 472 10.37 -2.05 22.06
C ILE A 472 11.48 -1.43 21.23
N TYR A 473 11.22 -1.12 19.96
CA TYR A 473 12.21 -0.54 19.06
C TYR A 473 12.70 0.83 19.55
N ILE A 474 11.78 1.72 19.98
CA ILE A 474 12.16 3.00 20.59
C ILE A 474 12.96 2.79 21.88
N GLU A 475 12.55 1.85 22.72
CA GLU A 475 13.26 1.56 23.96
C GLU A 475 14.67 1.02 23.71
N MET A 476 14.87 0.18 22.69
CA MET A 476 16.21 -0.23 22.24
C MET A 476 17.04 0.99 21.82
N GLY A 477 16.46 1.93 21.07
CA GLY A 477 17.11 3.21 20.74
C GLY A 477 17.48 4.04 21.97
N ARG A 478 16.62 4.08 22.99
CA ARG A 478 16.91 4.75 24.26
C ARG A 478 18.04 4.06 25.02
N LEU A 479 18.08 2.72 25.00
CA LEU A 479 19.10 1.90 25.64
C LEU A 479 20.45 1.97 24.93
N CYS A 480 20.48 2.25 23.62
CA CYS A 480 21.73 2.53 22.92
C CYS A 480 22.50 3.69 23.57
N GLY A 481 21.80 4.70 24.10
CA GLY A 481 22.41 5.89 24.68
C GLY A 481 23.17 6.73 23.64
N GLU A 482 24.27 7.37 24.06
CA GLU A 482 25.18 8.05 23.14
C GLU A 482 26.14 7.01 22.52
N ARG A 483 26.09 6.85 21.19
CA ARG A 483 27.01 6.00 20.42
C ARG A 483 27.68 6.78 19.28
N ASP A 484 28.70 6.19 18.67
CA ASP A 484 29.58 6.78 17.66
C ASP A 484 29.08 6.64 16.22
N ASP A 485 27.94 5.99 16.00
CA ASP A 485 27.43 5.60 14.69
C ASP A 485 25.88 5.56 14.71
N ASP A 486 25.27 5.22 13.59
CA ASP A 486 23.82 5.13 13.47
C ASP A 486 23.26 3.99 14.33
N LEU A 487 22.21 4.28 15.10
CA LEU A 487 21.64 3.35 16.09
C LEU A 487 21.18 2.02 15.47
N HIS A 488 20.79 2.02 14.18
CA HIS A 488 20.36 0.84 13.45
C HIS A 488 21.42 -0.27 13.44
N ARG A 489 22.71 0.09 13.51
CA ARG A 489 23.83 -0.85 13.59
C ARG A 489 23.67 -1.85 14.73
N TRP A 490 23.12 -1.43 15.87
CA TRP A 490 22.96 -2.27 17.06
C TRP A 490 21.54 -2.76 17.26
N ILE A 491 20.54 -1.94 16.88
CA ILE A 491 19.13 -2.30 17.07
C ILE A 491 18.74 -3.43 16.10
N ASN A 492 19.06 -3.31 14.81
CA ASN A 492 18.51 -4.22 13.80
C ASN A 492 18.87 -5.70 14.03
N PRO A 493 20.14 -6.07 14.36
CA PRO A 493 20.48 -7.47 14.63
C PRO A 493 19.80 -8.05 15.87
N GLU A 494 19.57 -7.23 16.91
CA GLU A 494 18.89 -7.66 18.14
C GLU A 494 17.37 -7.71 17.97
N PHE A 495 16.81 -6.78 17.19
CA PHE A 495 15.38 -6.67 16.95
C PHE A 495 14.89 -7.72 15.97
N TYR A 496 15.50 -7.81 14.77
CA TYR A 496 15.04 -8.70 13.71
C TYR A 496 15.49 -10.14 13.89
N GLY A 497 16.73 -10.35 14.30
CA GLY A 497 17.27 -11.70 14.51
C GLY A 497 18.71 -11.84 14.02
N TRP A 498 19.31 -12.98 14.40
CA TRP A 498 20.73 -13.27 14.22
C TRP A 498 21.22 -13.24 12.77
N TRP A 499 20.31 -13.38 11.80
CA TRP A 499 20.65 -13.39 10.36
C TRP A 499 20.92 -12.00 9.79
N VAL A 500 20.57 -10.93 10.50
CA VAL A 500 20.94 -9.58 10.09
C VAL A 500 22.43 -9.38 10.35
N GLY A 501 23.16 -8.98 9.30
CA GLY A 501 24.60 -8.82 9.37
C GLY A 501 25.05 -7.83 10.45
N TYR A 502 26.11 -8.17 11.19
CA TYR A 502 26.72 -7.28 12.18
C TYR A 502 27.66 -6.23 11.54
N GLY A 503 28.04 -6.41 10.28
CA GLY A 503 28.66 -5.36 9.47
C GLY A 503 27.60 -4.32 9.13
N PHE A 504 27.98 -3.04 9.19
CA PHE A 504 27.07 -1.93 8.95
C PHE A 504 27.78 -0.81 8.19
N ARG A 505 27.11 -0.23 7.20
CA ARG A 505 27.51 1.00 6.51
C ARG A 505 26.37 2.00 6.50
N VAL A 506 26.72 3.25 6.78
CA VAL A 506 25.90 4.45 6.58
C VAL A 506 26.68 5.41 5.70
N VAL A 507 26.01 6.05 4.74
CA VAL A 507 26.67 6.94 3.76
C VAL A 507 26.92 8.36 4.29
N VAL A 508 26.28 8.74 5.40
CA VAL A 508 26.47 10.06 6.03
C VAL A 508 27.10 9.94 7.41
N ASP A 509 27.86 10.95 7.78
CA ASP A 509 28.31 11.11 9.15
C ASP A 509 27.12 11.53 10.04
N VAL A 510 26.92 10.81 11.14
CA VAL A 510 25.73 10.97 12.00
C VAL A 510 25.74 12.31 12.75
N GLN A 511 26.90 12.94 12.94
CA GLN A 511 27.03 14.20 13.67
C GLN A 511 26.78 15.43 12.79
N THR A 512 27.30 15.40 11.58
CA THR A 512 27.26 16.49 10.60
C THR A 512 26.10 16.35 9.63
N GLY A 513 25.59 15.12 9.43
CA GLY A 513 24.58 14.79 8.43
C GLY A 513 25.09 14.85 6.99
N GLN A 514 26.41 15.03 6.80
CA GLN A 514 27.03 15.17 5.48
C GLN A 514 27.47 13.83 4.93
N ILE A 515 27.49 13.68 3.61
CA ILE A 515 27.96 12.45 2.97
C ILE A 515 29.47 12.26 3.20
N GLU A 516 29.86 11.07 3.65
CA GLU A 516 31.25 10.67 3.87
C GLU A 516 31.64 9.52 2.94
N ASP A 517 32.74 9.70 2.20
CA ASP A 517 33.33 8.70 1.28
C ASP A 517 32.30 7.88 0.48
N TYR A 518 31.46 8.57 -0.31
CA TYR A 518 30.38 7.95 -1.06
C TYR A 518 30.87 6.83 -2.00
N ALA A 519 32.07 6.98 -2.57
CA ALA A 519 32.65 5.97 -3.44
C ALA A 519 33.00 4.67 -2.71
N ALA A 520 33.52 4.75 -1.48
CA ALA A 520 33.76 3.57 -0.65
C ALA A 520 32.45 2.90 -0.22
N PHE A 521 31.46 3.68 0.21
CA PHE A 521 30.12 3.16 0.56
C PHE A 521 29.51 2.32 -0.58
N LEU A 522 29.57 2.84 -1.81
CA LEU A 522 29.04 2.13 -2.97
C LEU A 522 29.86 0.89 -3.31
N ARG A 523 31.20 0.95 -3.27
CA ARG A 523 32.04 -0.23 -3.51
C ARG A 523 31.74 -1.34 -2.51
N ASP A 524 31.55 -1.01 -1.24
CA ASP A 524 31.15 -1.97 -0.22
C ASP A 524 29.78 -2.56 -0.52
N PHE A 525 28.79 -1.75 -0.93
CA PHE A 525 27.47 -2.26 -1.30
C PHE A 525 27.54 -3.25 -2.48
N TYR A 526 28.28 -2.90 -3.53
CA TYR A 526 28.52 -3.78 -4.68
C TYR A 526 29.23 -5.08 -4.27
N ALA A 527 30.30 -4.98 -3.49
CA ALA A 527 31.08 -6.13 -3.01
C ALA A 527 30.28 -7.05 -2.07
N CYS A 528 29.26 -6.53 -1.36
CA CYS A 528 28.39 -7.33 -0.51
C CYS A 528 27.26 -8.01 -1.30
N TYR A 529 26.58 -7.25 -2.18
CA TYR A 529 25.29 -7.68 -2.72
C TYR A 529 25.29 -8.07 -4.20
N HIS A 530 26.25 -7.60 -5.00
CA HIS A 530 26.22 -7.83 -6.43
C HIS A 530 26.96 -9.14 -6.80
N PRO A 531 26.29 -10.14 -7.41
CA PRO A 531 26.86 -11.46 -7.70
C PRO A 531 28.21 -11.46 -8.44
N TYR A 532 28.45 -10.47 -9.32
CA TYR A 532 29.74 -10.36 -10.03
C TYR A 532 30.93 -9.94 -9.17
N TYR A 533 30.71 -9.34 -7.99
CA TYR A 533 31.78 -8.82 -7.13
C TYR A 533 31.87 -9.55 -5.78
N ASN A 534 30.83 -10.29 -5.39
CA ASN A 534 30.76 -11.01 -4.11
C ASN A 534 31.05 -12.52 -4.21
N GLY A 535 31.63 -12.98 -5.32
CA GLY A 535 31.89 -14.41 -5.53
C GLY A 535 30.65 -15.22 -5.91
N ASN A 536 29.64 -14.57 -6.50
CA ASN A 536 28.36 -15.16 -6.93
C ASN A 536 27.54 -15.73 -5.76
N LEU A 537 27.63 -15.10 -4.59
CA LEU A 537 26.84 -15.43 -3.42
C LEU A 537 25.47 -14.74 -3.52
N PRO A 538 24.36 -15.48 -3.49
CA PRO A 538 23.04 -14.87 -3.39
C PRO A 538 22.82 -14.31 -1.98
N VAL A 539 21.88 -13.37 -1.85
CA VAL A 539 21.36 -12.97 -0.54
C VAL A 539 20.77 -14.20 0.15
N ILE A 540 21.34 -14.61 1.28
CA ILE A 540 20.95 -15.82 2.00
C ILE A 540 19.68 -15.59 2.81
N HIS A 541 19.67 -14.48 3.56
CA HIS A 541 18.55 -14.04 4.38
C HIS A 541 18.21 -12.59 4.05
N PRO A 542 16.91 -12.23 4.06
CA PRO A 542 16.47 -10.85 3.96
C PRO A 542 17.27 -9.91 4.87
N GLN A 543 17.79 -8.81 4.31
CA GLN A 543 18.57 -7.81 5.06
C GLN A 543 17.82 -6.48 5.14
N PRO A 544 17.70 -5.86 6.32
CA PRO A 544 17.15 -4.53 6.43
C PRO A 544 18.11 -3.52 5.79
N ALA A 545 17.55 -2.56 5.05
CA ALA A 545 18.29 -1.46 4.44
C ALA A 545 17.50 -0.17 4.59
N GLY A 546 18.20 0.95 4.69
CA GLY A 546 17.59 2.28 4.63
C GLY A 546 17.81 2.90 3.27
N ILE A 547 16.78 3.55 2.75
CA ILE A 547 16.83 4.31 1.50
C ILE A 547 16.48 5.78 1.74
N ALA A 548 17.03 6.64 0.89
CA ALA A 548 16.55 8.00 0.72
C ALA A 548 15.32 7.98 -0.20
N VAL A 549 14.15 8.24 0.36
CA VAL A 549 12.90 8.33 -0.41
C VAL A 549 12.84 9.68 -1.09
N THR A 550 12.50 9.65 -2.37
CA THR A 550 12.35 10.84 -3.20
C THR A 550 10.94 10.94 -3.76
N ASP A 551 10.54 12.14 -4.17
CA ASP A 551 9.35 12.34 -5.00
C ASP A 551 9.67 12.06 -6.48
N SER A 552 8.66 12.15 -7.35
CA SER A 552 8.82 12.00 -8.81
C SER A 552 9.73 13.06 -9.45
N ALA A 553 10.05 14.14 -8.74
CA ALA A 553 11.06 15.13 -9.15
C ALA A 553 12.46 14.80 -8.60
N ALA A 554 12.65 13.62 -8.03
CA ALA A 554 13.90 13.13 -7.44
C ALA A 554 14.40 13.98 -6.25
N ARG A 555 13.51 14.69 -5.55
CA ARG A 555 13.87 15.49 -4.37
C ARG A 555 13.69 14.65 -3.11
N LEU A 556 14.61 14.80 -2.15
CA LEU A 556 14.54 14.09 -0.87
C LEU A 556 13.25 14.45 -0.12
N VAL A 557 12.44 13.43 0.18
CA VAL A 557 11.24 13.52 1.03
C VAL A 557 11.59 13.08 2.44
N GLY A 558 12.38 12.03 2.58
CA GLY A 558 12.76 11.48 3.88
C GLY A 558 13.56 10.19 3.76
N ARG A 559 13.77 9.53 4.89
CA ARG A 559 14.42 8.22 4.95
C ARG A 559 13.36 7.16 5.25
N HIS A 560 13.53 5.98 4.66
CA HIS A 560 12.61 4.87 4.86
C HIS A 560 13.37 3.55 4.94
N ALA A 561 12.82 2.62 5.70
CA ALA A 561 13.39 1.28 5.83
C ALA A 561 12.66 0.33 4.88
N ILE A 562 13.44 -0.53 4.25
CA ILE A 562 12.99 -1.60 3.37
C ILE A 562 13.78 -2.88 3.67
N THR A 563 13.44 -3.96 2.98
CA THR A 563 14.15 -5.23 3.10
C THR A 563 14.71 -5.68 1.75
N ILE A 564 16.02 -5.84 1.64
CA ILE A 564 16.64 -6.48 0.46
C ILE A 564 16.38 -7.99 0.56
N LEU A 565 15.70 -8.55 -0.44
CA LEU A 565 15.30 -9.95 -0.47
C LEU A 565 16.26 -10.80 -1.29
N ARG A 566 16.63 -10.29 -2.48
CA ARG A 566 17.56 -10.97 -3.39
C ARG A 566 18.15 -10.02 -4.41
N VAL A 567 19.29 -10.42 -4.96
CA VAL A 567 19.92 -9.75 -6.10
C VAL A 567 20.14 -10.79 -7.18
N ALA A 568 19.59 -10.55 -8.38
CA ALA A 568 19.63 -11.50 -9.48
C ALA A 568 19.46 -10.80 -10.82
N LEU A 569 19.88 -11.49 -11.88
CA LEU A 569 19.56 -11.10 -13.25
C LEU A 569 18.06 -11.27 -13.52
N ASP A 570 17.47 -10.34 -14.24
CA ASP A 570 16.15 -10.51 -14.86
C ASP A 570 16.22 -11.32 -16.18
N SER A 571 15.10 -11.38 -16.91
CA SER A 571 15.01 -12.07 -18.19
C SER A 571 15.82 -11.41 -19.32
N ASP A 572 16.12 -10.12 -19.21
CA ASP A 572 16.89 -9.36 -20.21
C ASP A 572 18.39 -9.33 -19.87
N GLY A 573 18.78 -9.90 -18.72
CA GLY A 573 20.16 -9.98 -18.26
C GLY A 573 20.64 -8.72 -17.53
N GLU A 574 19.72 -7.88 -17.04
CA GLU A 574 20.03 -6.76 -16.16
C GLU A 574 20.09 -7.24 -14.71
N MET A 575 21.13 -6.81 -13.97
CA MET A 575 21.23 -7.11 -12.53
C MET A 575 20.30 -6.19 -11.75
N ARG A 576 19.41 -6.79 -10.95
CA ARG A 576 18.39 -6.06 -10.18
C ARG A 576 18.44 -6.39 -8.70
N VAL A 577 18.11 -5.40 -7.87
CA VAL A 577 17.83 -5.60 -6.45
C VAL A 577 16.33 -5.79 -6.30
N TYR A 578 15.91 -6.90 -5.71
CA TYR A 578 14.53 -7.18 -5.37
C TYR A 578 14.36 -6.99 -3.87
N PHE A 579 13.35 -6.23 -3.49
CA PHE A 579 13.16 -5.77 -2.13
C PHE A 579 11.69 -5.72 -1.76
N TYR A 580 11.41 -5.72 -0.46
CA TYR A 580 10.08 -5.51 0.10
C TYR A 580 9.99 -4.13 0.74
N ASN A 581 8.91 -3.43 0.43
CA ASN A 581 8.60 -2.09 0.95
C ASN A 581 7.30 -2.14 1.79
N PRO A 582 7.35 -1.83 3.10
CA PRO A 582 6.18 -1.97 3.99
C PRO A 582 5.12 -0.86 3.84
N ASN A 583 5.29 0.09 2.93
CA ASN A 583 4.46 1.30 2.81
C ASN A 583 3.12 1.11 2.05
N ASN A 584 2.69 -0.12 1.77
CA ASN A 584 1.51 -0.47 0.96
C ASN A 584 1.56 -0.05 -0.52
N ASP A 585 2.64 0.57 -0.99
CA ASP A 585 2.84 0.94 -2.38
C ASP A 585 4.30 0.72 -2.80
N SER A 586 4.54 -0.48 -3.35
CA SER A 586 5.84 -0.89 -3.87
C SER A 586 6.18 -0.33 -5.24
N GLY A 587 5.24 0.31 -5.95
CA GLY A 587 5.39 0.77 -7.33
C GLY A 587 5.76 2.26 -7.46
N GLN A 588 6.59 2.75 -6.55
CA GLN A 588 6.86 4.19 -6.42
C GLN A 588 7.74 4.74 -7.55
N ASP A 589 7.47 6.00 -7.92
CA ASP A 589 8.34 6.82 -8.75
C ASP A 589 9.36 7.57 -7.86
N TRP A 590 10.64 7.26 -8.04
CA TRP A 590 11.74 7.87 -7.30
C TRP A 590 12.41 9.03 -8.07
N GLY A 591 11.77 9.48 -9.16
CA GLY A 591 12.24 10.54 -10.05
C GLY A 591 13.41 10.12 -10.93
N GLN A 592 13.83 11.02 -11.83
CA GLN A 592 14.85 10.73 -12.85
C GLN A 592 14.50 9.56 -13.78
N GLY A 593 13.22 9.19 -13.89
CA GLY A 593 12.76 8.02 -14.64
C GLY A 593 12.98 6.68 -13.92
N ILE A 594 13.34 6.71 -12.62
CA ILE A 594 13.53 5.53 -11.79
C ILE A 594 12.17 5.13 -11.20
N HIS A 595 11.57 4.07 -11.73
CA HIS A 595 10.29 3.54 -11.28
C HIS A 595 10.48 2.14 -10.70
N CYS A 596 10.03 1.95 -9.45
CA CYS A 596 10.05 0.64 -8.84
C CYS A 596 9.08 -0.29 -9.58
N ALA A 597 9.60 -1.38 -10.14
CA ALA A 597 8.78 -2.38 -10.79
C ALA A 597 8.22 -3.37 -9.76
N THR A 598 6.94 -3.71 -9.87
CA THR A 598 6.30 -4.77 -9.06
C THR A 598 6.04 -6.04 -9.86
N GLN A 599 6.31 -6.00 -11.17
CA GLN A 599 6.14 -7.10 -12.11
C GLN A 599 6.92 -6.80 -13.41
N GLY A 600 7.14 -7.84 -14.21
CA GLY A 600 7.69 -7.74 -15.57
C GLY A 600 9.21 -7.97 -15.67
N ASN A 601 9.97 -7.83 -14.58
CA ASN A 601 11.42 -8.03 -14.55
C ASN A 601 11.82 -9.19 -13.63
N GLY A 602 10.91 -10.15 -13.42
CA GLY A 602 11.14 -11.35 -12.62
C GLY A 602 10.79 -11.22 -11.14
N GLU A 603 10.06 -10.18 -10.74
CA GLU A 603 9.51 -10.01 -9.39
C GLU A 603 8.57 -11.18 -9.04
N ARG A 604 8.67 -11.63 -7.78
CA ARG A 604 7.66 -12.49 -7.15
C ARG A 604 6.60 -11.60 -6.51
N TYR A 605 5.43 -12.17 -6.26
CA TYR A 605 4.35 -11.43 -5.60
C TYR A 605 4.81 -10.81 -4.26
N GLY A 606 4.57 -9.51 -4.11
CA GLY A 606 4.99 -8.70 -2.96
C GLY A 606 6.42 -8.14 -3.05
N GLU A 607 7.19 -8.49 -4.09
CA GLU A 607 8.50 -7.86 -4.35
C GLU A 607 8.34 -6.59 -5.20
N ALA A 608 9.18 -5.61 -4.90
CA ALA A 608 9.56 -4.53 -5.79
C ALA A 608 10.95 -4.80 -6.35
N SER A 609 11.31 -4.19 -7.47
CA SER A 609 12.67 -4.23 -7.97
C SER A 609 13.11 -2.97 -8.69
N LEU A 610 14.43 -2.76 -8.70
CA LEU A 610 15.13 -1.74 -9.47
C LEU A 610 16.43 -2.31 -10.06
N PRO A 611 16.90 -1.78 -11.20
CA PRO A 611 18.28 -1.97 -11.63
C PRO A 611 19.25 -1.68 -10.48
N PHE A 612 20.30 -2.50 -10.35
CA PHE A 612 21.16 -2.48 -9.17
C PHE A 612 21.73 -1.10 -8.86
N ALA A 613 22.18 -0.39 -9.89
CA ALA A 613 22.75 0.95 -9.75
C ALA A 613 21.72 2.01 -9.35
N GLU A 614 20.49 1.92 -9.83
CA GLU A 614 19.42 2.84 -9.47
C GLU A 614 19.04 2.66 -8.00
N PHE A 615 18.90 1.40 -7.55
CA PHE A 615 18.72 1.09 -6.15
C PHE A 615 19.90 1.61 -5.29
N ALA A 616 21.14 1.28 -5.67
CA ALA A 616 22.34 1.70 -4.95
C ALA A 616 22.46 3.23 -4.85
N SER A 617 21.96 3.97 -5.85
CA SER A 617 21.94 5.44 -5.84
C SER A 617 21.01 6.04 -4.79
N ARG A 618 20.08 5.24 -4.23
CA ARG A 618 19.16 5.64 -3.15
C ARG A 618 19.46 4.94 -1.83
N ALA A 619 20.41 4.00 -1.80
CA ALA A 619 20.82 3.32 -0.59
C ALA A 619 21.46 4.33 0.38
N TYR A 620 21.00 4.32 1.63
CA TYR A 620 21.43 5.21 2.68
C TYR A 620 22.18 4.45 3.78
N VAL A 621 21.62 3.32 4.24
CA VAL A 621 22.31 2.36 5.13
C VAL A 621 22.09 0.92 4.69
N PHE A 622 23.02 0.03 4.99
CA PHE A 622 22.84 -1.41 4.83
C PHE A 622 23.65 -2.22 5.83
N HIS A 623 23.13 -3.41 6.15
CA HIS A 623 23.85 -4.45 6.89
C HIS A 623 24.58 -5.40 5.94
N PHE A 624 25.64 -6.05 6.39
CA PHE A 624 26.37 -7.07 5.63
C PHE A 624 27.12 -8.03 6.57
N ASP A 625 27.54 -9.19 6.05
CA ASP A 625 28.43 -10.10 6.79
C ASP A 625 29.90 -9.61 6.65
N PRO A 626 30.55 -9.21 7.76
CA PRO A 626 31.93 -8.70 7.71
C PRO A 626 32.97 -9.78 7.35
N LEU A 627 32.60 -11.05 7.36
CA LEU A 627 33.47 -12.17 6.98
C LEU A 627 33.32 -12.58 5.51
N GLU A 628 32.29 -12.08 4.82
CA GLU A 628 31.99 -12.40 3.41
C GLU A 628 32.03 -11.17 2.50
N LEU A 629 32.85 -10.16 2.86
CA LEU A 629 33.06 -9.00 1.99
C LEU A 629 33.71 -9.44 0.66
N GLY A 630 33.06 -9.12 -0.45
CA GLY A 630 33.58 -9.37 -1.79
C GLY A 630 34.74 -8.48 -2.19
N ASP A 631 35.03 -8.44 -3.50
CA ASP A 631 36.13 -7.65 -4.05
C ASP A 631 35.69 -6.22 -4.39
N THR A 632 35.99 -5.29 -3.47
CA THR A 632 35.71 -3.86 -3.64
C THR A 632 36.53 -3.22 -4.76
N GLU A 633 37.74 -3.73 -5.04
CA GLU A 633 38.65 -3.21 -6.05
C GLU A 633 38.24 -3.65 -7.47
N ALA A 634 37.49 -4.75 -7.58
CA ALA A 634 36.94 -5.22 -8.86
C ALA A 634 35.78 -4.36 -9.39
N VAL A 635 35.19 -3.49 -8.55
CA VAL A 635 34.06 -2.64 -8.94
C VAL A 635 34.53 -1.51 -9.87
N PRO A 636 34.02 -1.42 -11.11
CA PRO A 636 34.50 -0.43 -12.08
C PRO A 636 34.28 1.02 -11.64
N GLU A 637 35.30 1.87 -11.78
CA GLU A 637 35.22 3.30 -11.42
C GLU A 637 34.08 4.04 -12.15
N GLY A 638 33.87 3.72 -13.43
CA GLY A 638 32.80 4.34 -14.22
C GLY A 638 31.40 4.02 -13.70
N GLU A 639 31.21 2.82 -13.13
CA GLU A 639 29.93 2.43 -12.54
C GLU A 639 29.69 3.16 -11.22
N VAL A 640 30.72 3.25 -10.36
CA VAL A 640 30.65 4.03 -9.12
C VAL A 640 30.36 5.51 -9.42
N ALA A 641 31.05 6.11 -10.39
CA ALA A 641 30.84 7.51 -10.78
C ALA A 641 29.39 7.77 -11.26
N ARG A 642 28.82 6.85 -12.05
CA ARG A 642 27.44 6.93 -12.52
C ARG A 642 26.44 6.91 -11.36
N VAL A 643 26.62 6.01 -10.41
CA VAL A 643 25.72 5.89 -9.24
C VAL A 643 25.82 7.13 -8.34
N ILE A 644 27.02 7.68 -8.15
CA ILE A 644 27.23 8.93 -7.41
C ILE A 644 26.50 10.09 -8.09
N GLU A 645 26.61 10.22 -9.41
CA GLU A 645 25.93 11.28 -10.17
C GLU A 645 24.40 11.20 -10.01
N LEU A 646 23.82 10.00 -10.06
CA LEU A 646 22.38 9.78 -9.80
C LEU A 646 21.96 10.24 -8.40
N GLY A 647 22.80 10.01 -7.39
CA GLY A 647 22.55 10.49 -6.03
C GLY A 647 22.66 12.02 -5.92
N LEU A 648 23.77 12.60 -6.39
CA LEU A 648 24.07 14.03 -6.27
C LEU A 648 23.13 14.93 -7.07
N THR A 649 22.52 14.42 -8.13
CA THR A 649 21.50 15.13 -8.91
C THR A 649 20.08 14.89 -8.37
N SER A 650 19.97 14.30 -7.17
CA SER A 650 18.73 13.93 -6.51
C SER A 650 18.82 14.26 -5.00
N TRP A 651 18.68 13.26 -4.13
CA TRP A 651 18.56 13.41 -2.68
C TRP A 651 19.84 13.90 -2.00
N ALA A 652 21.00 13.70 -2.62
CA ALA A 652 22.30 14.08 -2.10
C ALA A 652 22.77 15.46 -2.58
N ALA A 653 21.93 16.22 -3.30
CA ALA A 653 22.31 17.52 -3.87
C ALA A 653 22.75 18.57 -2.82
N ASP A 654 22.15 18.51 -1.63
CA ASP A 654 22.32 19.47 -0.54
C ASP A 654 22.98 18.86 0.71
N LEU A 655 23.52 17.63 0.61
CA LEU A 655 24.11 16.86 1.73
C LEU A 655 25.63 16.76 1.67
#